data_AF-A0A8J7BET9-F1
#
_entry.id   AF-A0A8J7BET9-F1
#
_cell.length_a   1.000
_cell.length_b   1.000
_cell.length_c   1.000
_cell.angle_alpha   90.00
_cell.angle_beta   90.00
_cell.angle_gamma   90.00
#
_symmetry.space_group_name_H-M   'P 1'
#
loop_
_entity.id
_entity.type
_entity.pdbx_description
1 polymer ?
#
loop_
_entity_poly.entity_id
_entity_poly.type
_entity_poly.pdbx_seq_one_letter_code
_entity_poly.pdbx_strand_id
1 'polypeptide(L)'
;MANNHVIFIHPDGASPSHYAAARFADLGPDGRLNWDNLDYAGVYLGHMEDQLGGTSNAGAVTHATGAKVYAESFGLEQNGSEITPLSGNTGKTIVEEAIDAGKVTALVQSGAIFEPGTAAFVAETGNVEVDGRTVVPRSQTAEIAKQVIESGVDFILAGGEVTLLPVGTDGFHGTAAEYDAIASDSVRRPSENLIELAESLGYTVVYTRDELYALLEQSATPQKVLGVFAPVHTFNDRPEEVLAEGGLPLYLETAPTLAEMLEVTQQLMEAHPNFENGSIAIVEEEGSDNFGNNNNAAGTIEGVRRADAAIGVAQDFLGRYENTLIITAADSDAGGLQVTDVDPAEPVGTVNNNPTLEDRPVPLDGVGGVGTLPFVAAPDANGDEFPFAVGWAGTPDFAGSIVSKAEGLNADKLPVTVDNTGIYELMYETLFDVELEPRIPDQTKVAPAPTAETGNVIFIHPDGTSPSHYMALRNVDLGPDGRLNWDKMSNAGVYLGHMENQLTGTSNAGAVTHANGVKVFNESFGLEEDNSVVVPASGNVGKTILEEAIEAGKATALIQSGQMAEPGTAAFTAATTNRDGDDIRARDKYAEIIEQTIRSGTNVILGGGELYMLPVGTTGFHVTAEIDAAETRPERRPETNLIELAESLGYTVVYTEEQMNAVVNGNNPPEKLLGVFAADATFDATTEEDLGLNTDSPLPLYVATAPTVAEMLDATLKLVSNDPDGFFVVLEEEGTDNFANSNNAAGTIEAVRRADAAIGVAMDYVDNVDPNTLVVTAADSDAGGLQVFQFAPYTRPSGNPVSGPALGAEEAEVPFIYANPTTEAGTPVFLDGATGSTGSVEFPWDSFAATDSIDGPMGNFGVAWVGTPDFPGSIVSKAYGLNADLLPSTLDNTFIYEMMYRTLFGDEAFEPPVAELVDLTGIDGDVVVDITVTREATFDNVLRFYETDAQGRVDGLVAGDAGYETAVAANLLDAELFVDNLVTDSVKLTLPGGTYYAPVLLVDGDINNLATIGESRIQRNGNVWGFEDLSDNDFNDLVITINSAEPVAA
;
A
#
# COMPACT_ATOMS: atom_id res chain seq x y z
N MET A 1 -7.02 -33.78 17.22
CA MET A 1 -6.65 -32.37 17.15
C MET A 1 -6.06 -32.18 15.77
N ALA A 2 -6.46 -31.14 15.04
CA ALA A 2 -5.88 -30.86 13.74
C ALA A 2 -4.38 -30.59 13.93
N ASN A 3 -3.53 -31.17 13.08
CA ASN A 3 -2.08 -31.00 13.12
C ASN A 3 -1.63 -29.68 12.46
N ASN A 4 -2.53 -28.68 12.43
CA ASN A 4 -2.35 -27.42 11.73
C ASN A 4 -1.45 -26.46 12.51
N HIS A 5 -0.84 -25.56 11.77
CA HIS A 5 0.14 -24.61 12.26
C HIS A 5 -0.34 -23.16 12.04
N VAL A 6 0.01 -22.27 12.96
CA VAL A 6 -0.18 -20.83 12.81
C VAL A 6 1.16 -20.14 13.06
N ILE A 7 1.51 -19.21 12.18
CA ILE A 7 2.60 -18.26 12.37
C ILE A 7 1.98 -16.87 12.26
N PHE A 8 1.82 -16.22 13.41
CA PHE A 8 1.37 -14.83 13.47
C PHE A 8 2.60 -13.93 13.58
N ILE A 9 2.77 -13.02 12.62
CA ILE A 9 3.88 -12.07 12.59
C ILE A 9 3.32 -10.66 12.79
N HIS A 10 3.79 -10.00 13.85
CA HIS A 10 3.41 -8.67 14.28
C HIS A 10 4.57 -7.70 14.00
N PRO A 11 4.63 -7.09 12.82
CA PRO A 11 5.51 -5.96 12.56
C PRO A 11 4.89 -4.72 13.23
N ASP A 12 5.21 -4.50 14.51
CA ASP A 12 4.55 -3.47 15.32
C ASP A 12 4.68 -2.09 14.62
N GLY A 13 3.59 -1.32 14.60
CA GLY A 13 3.55 0.00 13.98
C GLY A 13 3.65 0.07 12.45
N ALA A 14 3.68 -1.06 11.72
CA ALA A 14 3.96 -1.04 10.28
C ALA A 14 2.71 -0.90 9.39
N SER A 15 2.69 0.17 8.57
CA SER A 15 1.73 0.41 7.48
C SER A 15 2.33 0.09 6.10
N PRO A 16 1.55 0.08 4.99
CA PRO A 16 2.09 -0.05 3.64
C PRO A 16 3.18 0.97 3.31
N SER A 17 3.16 2.18 3.90
CA SER A 17 4.23 3.18 3.73
C SER A 17 5.55 2.73 4.33
N HIS A 18 5.52 2.01 5.45
CA HIS A 18 6.70 1.39 6.05
C HIS A 18 7.30 0.32 5.12
N TYR A 19 6.45 -0.54 4.55
CA TYR A 19 6.86 -1.53 3.55
C TYR A 19 7.35 -0.88 2.26
N ALA A 20 6.77 0.24 1.82
CA ALA A 20 7.24 0.97 0.65
C ALA A 20 8.65 1.51 0.86
N ALA A 21 8.94 2.15 2.00
CA ALA A 21 10.28 2.63 2.33
C ALA A 21 11.31 1.49 2.35
N ALA A 22 10.97 0.34 2.95
CA ALA A 22 11.81 -0.84 2.97
C ALA A 22 12.03 -1.44 1.58
N ARG A 23 10.97 -1.54 0.77
CA ARG A 23 11.02 -2.04 -0.62
C ARG A 23 11.93 -1.19 -1.47
N PHE A 24 11.76 0.14 -1.42
CA PHE A 24 12.60 1.07 -2.16
C PHE A 24 14.07 0.92 -1.76
N ALA A 25 14.36 0.85 -0.46
CA ALA A 25 15.73 0.72 0.03
C ALA A 25 16.43 -0.59 -0.40
N ASP A 26 15.71 -1.70 -0.55
CA ASP A 26 16.31 -3.03 -0.72
C ASP A 26 16.14 -3.62 -2.14
N LEU A 27 14.95 -3.46 -2.73
CA LEU A 27 14.55 -4.13 -3.97
C LEU A 27 14.14 -3.18 -5.11
N GLY A 28 14.03 -1.88 -4.82
CA GLY A 28 13.59 -0.87 -5.78
C GLY A 28 12.07 -0.85 -5.95
N PRO A 29 11.53 0.10 -6.72
CA PRO A 29 10.08 0.32 -6.81
C PRO A 29 9.33 -0.81 -7.52
N ASP A 30 9.99 -1.55 -8.41
CA ASP A 30 9.45 -2.76 -9.06
C ASP A 30 9.61 -4.04 -8.23
N GLY A 31 10.43 -3.99 -7.18
CA GLY A 31 10.69 -5.13 -6.31
C GLY A 31 9.46 -5.60 -5.55
N ARG A 32 9.52 -6.81 -4.99
CA ARG A 32 8.49 -7.36 -4.10
C ARG A 32 9.15 -7.92 -2.85
N LEU A 33 8.78 -7.35 -1.70
CA LEU A 33 9.11 -7.91 -0.39
C LEU A 33 8.37 -9.23 -0.18
N ASN A 34 8.78 -10.05 0.78
CA ASN A 34 8.03 -11.28 1.12
C ASN A 34 6.60 -10.95 1.55
N TRP A 35 6.40 -9.84 2.27
CA TRP A 35 5.07 -9.31 2.61
C TRP A 35 4.23 -8.96 1.37
N ASP A 36 4.85 -8.50 0.28
CA ASP A 36 4.13 -8.22 -0.96
C ASP A 36 3.59 -9.49 -1.63
N ASN A 37 4.26 -10.62 -1.41
CA ASN A 37 3.95 -11.90 -2.04
C ASN A 37 2.91 -12.74 -1.26
N LEU A 38 2.45 -12.29 -0.09
CA LEU A 38 1.37 -12.97 0.64
C LEU A 38 0.05 -12.89 -0.14
N ASP A 39 -0.70 -13.98 -0.24
CA ASP A 39 -1.82 -14.15 -1.17
C ASP A 39 -3.02 -13.19 -0.98
N TYR A 40 -3.35 -12.85 0.27
CA TYR A 40 -4.58 -12.10 0.60
C TYR A 40 -4.25 -10.84 1.40
N ALA A 41 -4.99 -9.75 1.14
CA ALA A 41 -4.86 -8.48 1.85
C ALA A 41 -6.22 -7.98 2.37
N GLY A 42 -6.19 -7.35 3.56
CA GLY A 42 -7.34 -6.74 4.17
C GLY A 42 -6.98 -5.47 4.94
N VAL A 43 -7.77 -4.41 4.76
CA VAL A 43 -7.62 -3.17 5.53
C VAL A 43 -7.97 -3.43 6.99
N TYR A 44 -7.05 -3.15 7.89
CA TYR A 44 -7.15 -3.50 9.30
C TYR A 44 -7.77 -2.35 10.12
N LEU A 45 -8.75 -2.67 10.97
CA LEU A 45 -9.42 -1.72 11.86
C LEU A 45 -9.00 -1.95 13.32
N GLY A 46 -8.04 -1.13 13.77
CA GLY A 46 -7.33 -1.32 15.04
C GLY A 46 -7.97 -0.72 16.30
N HIS A 47 -9.17 -0.14 16.23
CA HIS A 47 -9.78 0.53 17.39
C HIS A 47 -9.98 -0.39 18.61
N MET A 48 -9.95 0.19 19.80
CA MET A 48 -10.15 -0.47 21.10
C MET A 48 -11.57 -0.24 21.63
N GLU A 49 -11.92 -0.88 22.76
CA GLU A 49 -13.25 -0.74 23.40
C GLU A 49 -13.59 0.72 23.72
N ASP A 50 -12.55 1.51 23.99
CA ASP A 50 -12.68 2.87 24.48
C ASP A 50 -11.89 3.89 23.68
N GLN A 51 -11.32 3.58 22.50
CA GLN A 51 -10.62 4.57 21.66
C GLN A 51 -10.42 4.11 20.21
N LEU A 52 -10.22 5.04 19.27
CA LEU A 52 -9.97 4.80 17.85
C LEU A 52 -8.57 4.27 17.56
N GLY A 53 -7.56 4.75 18.29
CA GLY A 53 -6.17 4.33 18.14
C GLY A 53 -5.90 2.96 18.79
N GLY A 54 -5.23 2.07 18.06
CA GLY A 54 -4.65 0.87 18.66
C GLY A 54 -3.62 1.22 19.73
N THR A 55 -3.36 0.31 20.67
CA THR A 55 -2.16 0.33 21.50
C THR A 55 -1.55 -1.06 21.48
N SER A 56 -0.23 -1.19 21.53
CA SER A 56 0.36 -2.52 21.32
C SER A 56 0.00 -3.52 22.42
N ASN A 57 -0.27 -3.07 23.65
CA ASN A 57 -0.82 -3.94 24.69
C ASN A 57 -2.27 -4.39 24.41
N ALA A 58 -3.21 -3.47 24.16
CA ALA A 58 -4.61 -3.83 24.02
C ALA A 58 -4.90 -4.50 22.65
N GLY A 59 -4.15 -4.12 21.61
CA GLY A 59 -4.10 -4.78 20.31
C GLY A 59 -3.64 -6.23 20.44
N ALA A 60 -2.52 -6.50 21.10
CA ALA A 60 -2.03 -7.86 21.33
C ALA A 60 -3.01 -8.71 22.17
N VAL A 61 -3.63 -8.13 23.21
CA VAL A 61 -4.70 -8.81 23.97
C VAL A 61 -5.88 -9.15 23.07
N THR A 62 -6.25 -8.24 22.15
CA THR A 62 -7.33 -8.47 21.18
C THR A 62 -6.97 -9.61 20.23
N HIS A 63 -5.74 -9.67 19.70
CA HIS A 63 -5.27 -10.80 18.88
C HIS A 63 -5.18 -12.11 19.67
N ALA A 64 -4.85 -12.04 20.96
CA ALA A 64 -4.71 -13.21 21.83
C ALA A 64 -6.05 -13.80 22.29
N THR A 65 -7.14 -13.03 22.26
CA THR A 65 -8.43 -13.41 22.84
C THR A 65 -9.63 -13.26 21.90
N GLY A 66 -9.54 -12.47 20.83
CA GLY A 66 -10.68 -12.11 19.99
C GLY A 66 -11.70 -11.19 20.67
N ALA A 67 -11.34 -10.59 21.82
CA ALA A 67 -12.18 -9.64 22.54
C ALA A 67 -11.65 -8.21 22.39
N LYS A 68 -12.54 -7.24 22.15
CA LYS A 68 -12.20 -5.83 22.31
C LYS A 68 -12.01 -5.53 23.79
N VAL A 69 -10.95 -4.80 24.10
CA VAL A 69 -10.59 -4.40 25.47
C VAL A 69 -10.24 -2.92 25.50
N TYR A 70 -10.29 -2.32 26.69
CA TYR A 70 -9.84 -0.95 26.91
C TYR A 70 -8.33 -0.78 26.60
N ALA A 71 -7.95 0.42 26.18
CA ALA A 71 -6.63 0.74 25.62
C ALA A 71 -5.40 0.41 26.49
N GLU A 72 -5.56 0.29 27.81
CA GLU A 72 -4.47 -0.05 28.75
C GLU A 72 -4.57 -1.50 29.27
N SER A 73 -5.37 -2.35 28.63
CA SER A 73 -5.48 -3.76 28.99
C SER A 73 -4.17 -4.50 28.70
N PHE A 74 -3.81 -5.40 29.61
CA PHE A 74 -2.77 -6.41 29.44
C PHE A 74 -3.33 -7.71 29.99
N GLY A 75 -4.35 -8.27 29.34
CA GLY A 75 -4.98 -9.56 29.70
C GLY A 75 -6.16 -9.49 30.68
N LEU A 76 -6.51 -8.30 31.20
CA LEU A 76 -7.66 -8.11 32.10
C LEU A 76 -8.60 -7.02 31.60
N GLU A 77 -9.86 -7.07 32.04
CA GLU A 77 -10.84 -6.00 31.87
C GLU A 77 -10.49 -4.77 32.74
N GLN A 78 -11.05 -3.60 32.43
CA GLN A 78 -10.76 -2.36 33.18
C GLN A 78 -11.09 -2.48 34.69
N ASN A 79 -12.06 -3.33 35.04
CA ASN A 79 -12.46 -3.59 36.42
C ASN A 79 -11.58 -4.65 37.14
N GLY A 80 -10.61 -5.23 36.43
CA GLY A 80 -9.72 -6.28 36.90
C GLY A 80 -10.25 -7.71 36.79
N SER A 81 -11.39 -7.94 36.12
CA SER A 81 -11.88 -9.29 35.84
C SER A 81 -11.16 -9.93 34.65
N GLU A 82 -11.15 -11.26 34.61
CA GLU A 82 -10.69 -12.05 33.47
C GLU A 82 -11.49 -11.69 32.22
N ILE A 83 -10.79 -11.60 31.08
CA ILE A 83 -11.40 -11.45 29.76
C ILE A 83 -12.13 -12.74 29.40
N THR A 84 -13.25 -12.62 28.68
CA THR A 84 -13.87 -13.77 28.01
C THR A 84 -13.51 -13.74 26.53
N PRO A 85 -12.58 -14.60 26.08
CA PRO A 85 -12.22 -14.73 24.67
C PRO A 85 -13.41 -15.13 23.81
N LEU A 86 -13.29 -14.94 22.50
CA LEU A 86 -14.31 -15.31 21.53
C LEU A 86 -14.57 -16.84 21.50
N SER A 87 -13.57 -17.66 21.89
CA SER A 87 -13.74 -19.10 22.11
C SER A 87 -14.70 -19.45 23.27
N GLY A 88 -14.97 -18.51 24.17
CA GLY A 88 -15.75 -18.69 25.39
C GLY A 88 -14.97 -19.27 26.58
N ASN A 89 -13.66 -19.51 26.43
CA ASN A 89 -12.80 -20.02 27.50
C ASN A 89 -12.25 -18.88 28.36
N THR A 90 -13.10 -18.30 29.23
CA THR A 90 -12.74 -17.17 30.11
C THR A 90 -11.39 -17.37 30.81
N GLY A 91 -10.55 -16.32 30.75
CA GLY A 91 -9.22 -16.30 31.37
C GLY A 91 -8.16 -17.11 30.62
N LYS A 92 -8.35 -17.38 29.32
CA LYS A 92 -7.34 -18.06 28.49
C LYS A 92 -7.10 -17.36 27.16
N THR A 93 -5.86 -17.22 26.77
CA THR A 93 -5.51 -16.81 25.41
C THR A 93 -5.48 -17.99 24.45
N ILE A 94 -5.36 -17.72 23.15
CA ILE A 94 -5.16 -18.74 22.13
C ILE A 94 -3.89 -19.59 22.35
N VAL A 95 -2.81 -18.99 22.88
CA VAL A 95 -1.56 -19.71 23.17
C VAL A 95 -1.74 -20.64 24.38
N GLU A 96 -2.45 -20.19 25.42
CA GLU A 96 -2.76 -21.05 26.58
C GLU A 96 -3.68 -22.21 26.20
N GLU A 97 -4.66 -21.97 25.32
CA GLU A 97 -5.48 -23.04 24.74
C GLU A 97 -4.64 -24.01 23.87
N ALA A 98 -3.65 -23.50 23.13
CA ALA A 98 -2.73 -24.33 22.35
C ALA A 98 -1.84 -25.21 23.26
N ILE A 99 -1.36 -24.67 24.38
CA ILE A 99 -0.62 -25.42 25.41
C ILE A 99 -1.48 -26.55 25.98
N ASP A 100 -2.74 -26.26 26.34
CA ASP A 100 -3.69 -27.27 26.83
C ASP A 100 -4.00 -28.36 25.80
N ALA A 101 -4.01 -27.99 24.52
CA ALA A 101 -4.11 -28.91 23.39
C ALA A 101 -2.81 -29.66 23.10
N GLY A 102 -1.73 -29.42 23.86
CA GLY A 102 -0.44 -30.05 23.67
C GLY A 102 0.19 -29.74 22.31
N LYS A 103 -0.12 -28.58 21.73
CA LYS A 103 0.56 -28.05 20.54
C LYS A 103 1.92 -27.48 20.95
N VAL A 104 2.83 -27.36 19.98
CA VAL A 104 4.13 -26.72 20.21
C VAL A 104 3.96 -25.21 20.14
N THR A 105 4.50 -24.47 21.12
CA THR A 105 4.29 -23.02 21.20
C THR A 105 5.61 -22.24 21.22
N ALA A 106 5.60 -21.09 20.53
CA ALA A 106 6.75 -20.19 20.48
C ALA A 106 6.34 -18.72 20.62
N LEU A 107 7.15 -17.97 21.37
CA LEU A 107 7.14 -16.51 21.45
C LEU A 107 8.52 -16.03 20.98
N VAL A 108 8.56 -15.27 19.89
CA VAL A 108 9.80 -14.77 19.27
C VAL A 108 9.69 -13.27 19.10
N GLN A 109 10.62 -12.50 19.67
CA GLN A 109 10.49 -11.04 19.74
C GLN A 109 11.83 -10.35 19.62
N SER A 110 11.93 -9.34 18.77
CA SER A 110 13.14 -8.50 18.68
C SER A 110 13.29 -7.55 19.89
N GLY A 111 12.18 -7.23 20.55
CA GLY A 111 12.12 -6.44 21.77
C GLY A 111 12.51 -7.19 23.05
N ALA A 112 12.17 -6.61 24.19
CA ALA A 112 12.36 -7.25 25.49
C ALA A 112 11.26 -8.28 25.77
N ILE A 113 11.52 -9.31 26.59
CA ILE A 113 10.57 -10.39 26.93
C ILE A 113 9.18 -9.93 27.45
N PHE A 114 9.05 -8.67 27.88
CA PHE A 114 7.80 -8.11 28.41
C PHE A 114 7.00 -7.31 27.36
N GLU A 115 7.52 -7.10 26.15
CA GLU A 115 6.78 -6.36 25.11
C GLU A 115 5.52 -7.11 24.69
N PRO A 116 4.42 -6.37 24.46
CA PRO A 116 3.09 -6.93 24.46
C PRO A 116 2.78 -7.86 23.30
N GLY A 117 3.29 -7.64 22.09
CA GLY A 117 2.89 -8.42 20.92
C GLY A 117 3.22 -9.90 21.03
N THR A 118 4.14 -10.31 21.93
CA THR A 118 4.20 -11.70 22.40
C THR A 118 3.74 -11.89 23.84
N ALA A 119 4.07 -11.01 24.78
CA ALA A 119 3.84 -11.27 26.20
C ALA A 119 2.36 -11.28 26.59
N ALA A 120 1.52 -10.47 25.93
CA ALA A 120 0.07 -10.42 26.19
C ALA A 120 -0.65 -11.72 25.82
N PHE A 121 -0.01 -12.60 25.03
CA PHE A 121 -0.53 -13.93 24.74
C PHE A 121 -0.40 -14.90 25.91
N VAL A 122 0.32 -14.58 26.99
CA VAL A 122 0.51 -15.50 28.12
C VAL A 122 0.60 -14.84 29.49
N ALA A 123 0.45 -13.52 29.56
CA ALA A 123 0.55 -12.77 30.81
C ALA A 123 -0.64 -11.81 30.98
N GLU A 124 -1.09 -11.71 32.22
CA GLU A 124 -2.18 -10.83 32.64
C GLU A 124 -1.75 -9.95 33.82
N THR A 125 -1.93 -8.64 33.69
CA THR A 125 -1.68 -7.68 34.77
C THR A 125 -2.75 -6.61 34.83
N GLY A 126 -3.06 -6.16 36.05
CA GLY A 126 -3.99 -5.07 36.32
C GLY A 126 -3.28 -3.90 37.01
N ASN A 127 -3.97 -2.78 37.19
CA ASN A 127 -3.42 -1.65 37.94
C ASN A 127 -2.98 -2.07 39.37
N VAL A 128 -1.79 -1.65 39.79
CA VAL A 128 -1.28 -1.89 41.16
C VAL A 128 -0.85 -0.60 41.84
N GLU A 129 -0.90 -0.58 43.17
CA GLU A 129 -0.46 0.56 43.97
C GLU A 129 0.96 0.34 44.51
N VAL A 130 1.92 1.16 44.05
CA VAL A 130 3.32 1.10 44.46
C VAL A 130 3.77 2.48 44.94
N ASP A 131 4.24 2.55 46.18
CA ASP A 131 4.70 3.79 46.83
C ASP A 131 3.69 4.96 46.77
N GLY A 132 2.40 4.64 46.77
CA GLY A 132 1.30 5.62 46.72
C GLY A 132 1.05 6.18 45.32
N ARG A 133 1.49 5.49 44.27
CA ARG A 133 1.18 5.75 42.86
C ARG A 133 0.54 4.51 42.24
N THR A 134 -0.45 4.74 41.38
CA THR A 134 -1.02 3.70 40.53
C THR A 134 -0.10 3.44 39.36
N VAL A 135 0.39 2.21 39.25
CA VAL A 135 1.20 1.70 38.15
C VAL A 135 0.26 0.98 37.18
N VAL A 136 0.30 1.38 35.91
CA VAL A 136 -0.51 0.79 34.83
C VAL A 136 -0.01 -0.61 34.46
N PRO A 137 -0.87 -1.48 33.88
CA PRO A 137 -0.53 -2.86 33.53
C PRO A 137 0.82 -3.03 32.83
N ARG A 138 0.99 -2.42 31.64
CA ARG A 138 2.21 -2.54 30.81
C ARG A 138 3.50 -2.13 31.53
N SER A 139 3.43 -1.29 32.56
CA SER A 139 4.62 -0.87 33.32
C SER A 139 5.20 -1.95 34.24
N GLN A 140 4.48 -3.05 34.50
CA GLN A 140 4.87 -4.13 35.43
C GLN A 140 5.81 -5.15 34.79
N THR A 141 6.88 -4.68 34.15
CA THR A 141 7.72 -5.50 33.27
C THR A 141 8.35 -6.73 33.95
N ALA A 142 8.70 -6.66 35.24
CA ALA A 142 9.23 -7.82 35.96
C ALA A 142 8.18 -8.90 36.24
N GLU A 143 6.94 -8.51 36.50
CA GLU A 143 5.83 -9.45 36.72
C GLU A 143 5.43 -10.09 35.39
N ILE A 144 5.33 -9.30 34.32
CA ILE A 144 5.03 -9.79 32.97
C ILE A 144 6.10 -10.81 32.54
N ALA A 145 7.39 -10.46 32.64
CA ALA A 145 8.49 -11.37 32.28
C ALA A 145 8.45 -12.69 33.08
N LYS A 146 8.06 -12.63 34.35
CA LYS A 146 7.89 -13.83 35.18
C LYS A 146 6.76 -14.71 34.66
N GLN A 147 5.59 -14.14 34.36
CA GLN A 147 4.45 -14.89 33.84
C GLN A 147 4.78 -15.52 32.48
N VAL A 148 5.50 -14.82 31.60
CA VAL A 148 5.98 -15.38 30.32
C VAL A 148 6.84 -16.63 30.55
N ILE A 149 7.77 -16.62 31.51
CA ILE A 149 8.60 -17.79 31.85
C ILE A 149 7.78 -18.93 32.44
N GLU A 150 6.79 -18.61 33.29
CA GLU A 150 5.92 -19.58 33.97
C GLU A 150 4.80 -20.14 33.07
N SER A 151 4.53 -19.49 31.92
CA SER A 151 3.42 -19.80 30.98
C SER A 151 3.36 -21.24 30.51
N GLY A 152 4.52 -21.90 30.43
CA GLY A 152 4.65 -23.24 29.88
C GLY A 152 4.96 -23.28 28.38
N VAL A 153 5.14 -22.14 27.71
CA VAL A 153 5.61 -22.05 26.32
C VAL A 153 6.87 -22.88 26.09
N ASP A 154 7.04 -23.46 24.90
CA ASP A 154 8.21 -24.28 24.59
C ASP A 154 9.42 -23.40 24.27
N PHE A 155 9.27 -22.43 23.36
CA PHE A 155 10.37 -21.58 22.91
C PHE A 155 10.08 -20.10 23.18
N ILE A 156 10.94 -19.43 23.97
CA ILE A 156 10.83 -18.00 24.29
C ILE A 156 12.14 -17.34 23.88
N LEU A 157 12.14 -16.51 22.84
CA LEU A 157 13.33 -15.85 22.30
C LEU A 157 13.14 -14.34 22.33
N ALA A 158 13.89 -13.62 23.18
CA ALA A 158 13.76 -12.17 23.32
C ALA A 158 15.02 -11.50 23.90
N GLY A 159 15.01 -10.18 23.99
CA GLY A 159 15.88 -9.41 24.88
C GLY A 159 15.35 -9.37 26.33
N GLY A 160 15.84 -8.42 27.11
CA GLY A 160 15.22 -8.02 28.37
C GLY A 160 15.91 -8.56 29.62
N GLU A 161 17.19 -8.93 29.57
CA GLU A 161 17.92 -9.50 30.71
C GLU A 161 17.80 -8.65 31.99
N VAL A 162 17.73 -7.33 31.83
CA VAL A 162 17.53 -6.38 32.94
C VAL A 162 16.26 -6.70 33.74
N THR A 163 15.22 -7.22 33.13
CA THR A 163 13.94 -7.55 33.81
C THR A 163 13.91 -8.97 34.37
N LEU A 164 14.97 -9.75 34.17
CA LEU A 164 15.08 -11.13 34.65
C LEU A 164 15.91 -11.27 35.93
N LEU A 165 16.60 -10.21 36.33
CA LEU A 165 17.60 -10.25 37.40
C LEU A 165 17.27 -9.31 38.57
N PRO A 166 17.53 -9.70 39.83
CA PRO A 166 17.38 -8.80 40.97
C PRO A 166 18.32 -7.61 40.92
N VAL A 167 17.94 -6.50 41.57
CA VAL A 167 18.81 -5.33 41.76
C VAL A 167 20.15 -5.75 42.38
N GLY A 168 21.26 -5.23 41.85
CA GLY A 168 22.61 -5.56 42.32
C GLY A 168 23.17 -6.90 41.80
N THR A 169 22.56 -7.49 40.77
CA THR A 169 22.99 -8.75 40.14
C THR A 169 23.58 -8.48 38.76
N ASP A 170 24.78 -9.03 38.51
CA ASP A 170 25.40 -9.01 37.19
C ASP A 170 24.66 -9.97 36.24
N GLY A 171 24.48 -9.58 34.98
CA GLY A 171 24.00 -10.45 33.91
C GLY A 171 25.10 -10.82 32.93
N PHE A 172 24.71 -11.50 31.86
CA PHE A 172 25.57 -11.84 30.73
C PHE A 172 25.88 -10.59 29.88
N HIS A 173 24.85 -9.78 29.57
CA HIS A 173 24.94 -8.63 28.67
C HIS A 173 25.28 -7.31 29.38
N GLY A 174 25.25 -7.28 30.72
CA GLY A 174 25.48 -6.06 31.48
C GLY A 174 25.84 -6.30 32.94
N THR A 175 26.54 -5.34 33.53
CA THR A 175 26.89 -5.36 34.96
C THR A 175 25.72 -4.89 35.82
N ALA A 176 25.74 -5.27 37.09
CA ALA A 176 24.76 -4.80 38.07
C ALA A 176 24.63 -3.27 38.10
N ALA A 177 25.75 -2.55 37.93
CA ALA A 177 25.74 -1.09 37.95
C ALA A 177 25.04 -0.46 36.73
N GLU A 178 25.19 -1.06 35.55
CA GLU A 178 24.53 -0.61 34.32
C GLU A 178 23.03 -0.88 34.40
N TYR A 179 22.66 -2.06 34.88
CA TYR A 179 21.29 -2.46 35.10
C TYR A 179 20.55 -1.64 36.16
N ASP A 180 21.17 -1.42 37.32
CA ASP A 180 20.60 -0.61 38.39
C ASP A 180 20.43 0.86 37.95
N ALA A 181 21.17 1.31 36.94
CA ALA A 181 21.00 2.65 36.33
C ALA A 181 19.79 2.71 35.38
N ILE A 182 19.42 1.59 34.74
CA ILE A 182 18.22 1.48 33.90
C ILE A 182 16.96 1.39 34.78
N ALA A 183 16.98 0.46 35.75
CA ALA A 183 15.88 0.24 36.66
C ALA A 183 16.37 -0.32 38.01
N SER A 184 15.81 0.20 39.10
CA SER A 184 16.18 -0.21 40.46
C SER A 184 14.96 -0.45 41.37
N ASP A 185 13.75 -0.41 40.81
CA ASP A 185 12.50 -0.62 41.53
C ASP A 185 11.95 -2.02 41.28
N SER A 186 11.06 -2.46 42.18
CA SER A 186 10.49 -3.81 42.16
C SER A 186 9.41 -4.03 41.10
N VAL A 187 8.98 -2.99 40.38
CA VAL A 187 8.02 -3.13 39.27
C VAL A 187 8.74 -3.59 38.01
N ARG A 188 9.98 -3.11 37.82
CA ARG A 188 10.82 -3.39 36.65
C ARG A 188 11.96 -4.39 36.93
N ARG A 189 12.26 -4.67 38.20
CA ARG A 189 13.27 -5.65 38.63
C ARG A 189 12.65 -6.70 39.55
N PRO A 190 12.79 -8.00 39.23
CA PRO A 190 12.20 -9.07 40.04
C PRO A 190 12.94 -9.23 41.37
N SER A 191 12.25 -9.80 42.36
CA SER A 191 12.87 -10.13 43.65
C SER A 191 13.71 -11.41 43.62
N GLU A 192 13.47 -12.26 42.61
CA GLU A 192 14.15 -13.53 42.37
C GLU A 192 14.84 -13.51 41.00
N ASN A 193 15.78 -14.43 40.79
CA ASN A 193 16.46 -14.59 39.50
C ASN A 193 15.57 -15.43 38.57
N LEU A 194 14.96 -14.79 37.57
CA LEU A 194 14.04 -15.43 36.65
C LEU A 194 14.75 -16.34 35.63
N ILE A 195 16.06 -16.15 35.40
CA ILE A 195 16.87 -17.09 34.60
C ILE A 195 17.01 -18.41 35.35
N GLU A 196 17.35 -18.37 36.64
CA GLU A 196 17.41 -19.58 37.48
C GLU A 196 16.03 -20.25 37.61
N LEU A 197 14.95 -19.46 37.63
CA LEU A 197 13.58 -19.98 37.59
C LEU A 197 13.33 -20.74 36.27
N ALA A 198 13.67 -20.15 35.13
CA ALA A 198 13.52 -20.80 33.82
C ALA A 198 14.31 -22.12 33.73
N GLU A 199 15.57 -22.14 34.18
CA GLU A 199 16.36 -23.38 34.25
C GLU A 199 15.68 -24.44 35.12
N SER A 200 15.08 -24.03 36.25
CA SER A 200 14.34 -24.95 37.14
C SER A 200 13.07 -25.52 36.51
N LEU A 201 12.48 -24.80 35.56
CA LEU A 201 11.33 -25.21 34.74
C LEU A 201 11.74 -26.04 33.51
N GLY A 202 13.04 -26.22 33.29
CA GLY A 202 13.59 -27.09 32.24
C GLY A 202 13.98 -26.37 30.95
N TYR A 203 14.00 -25.03 30.94
CA TYR A 203 14.50 -24.28 29.79
C TYR A 203 16.02 -24.42 29.66
N THR A 204 16.48 -24.59 28.43
CA THR A 204 17.88 -24.37 28.05
C THR A 204 18.05 -22.89 27.75
N VAL A 205 18.92 -22.21 28.50
CA VAL A 205 19.13 -20.76 28.33
C VAL A 205 20.29 -20.51 27.36
N VAL A 206 20.10 -19.61 26.40
CA VAL A 206 21.11 -19.15 25.44
C VAL A 206 21.14 -17.63 25.38
N TYR A 207 22.31 -17.05 25.12
CA TYR A 207 22.53 -15.61 25.20
C TYR A 207 23.01 -14.97 23.90
N THR A 208 23.44 -15.77 22.94
CA THR A 208 24.03 -15.28 21.68
C THR A 208 23.47 -16.03 20.48
N ARG A 209 23.56 -15.42 19.30
CA ARG A 209 23.26 -16.05 18.02
C ARG A 209 23.97 -17.40 17.85
N ASP A 210 25.26 -17.49 18.18
CA ASP A 210 26.04 -18.72 18.05
C ASP A 210 25.53 -19.82 18.99
N GLU A 211 25.16 -19.48 20.23
CA GLU A 211 24.59 -20.43 21.18
C GLU A 211 23.20 -20.92 20.74
N LEU A 212 22.39 -20.06 20.12
CA LEU A 212 21.10 -20.42 19.55
C LEU A 212 21.26 -21.47 18.43
N TYR A 213 22.12 -21.22 17.43
CA TYR A 213 22.37 -22.20 16.36
C TYR A 213 23.01 -23.50 16.87
N ALA A 214 23.85 -23.43 17.91
CA ALA A 214 24.45 -24.62 18.51
C ALA A 214 23.41 -25.59 19.12
N LEU A 215 22.17 -25.15 19.37
CA LEU A 215 21.08 -26.03 19.81
C LEU A 215 20.72 -27.09 18.76
N LEU A 216 20.87 -26.78 17.47
CA LEU A 216 20.56 -27.68 16.36
C LEU A 216 21.57 -28.82 16.21
N GLU A 217 22.77 -28.67 16.75
CA GLU A 217 23.84 -29.67 16.67
C GLU A 217 23.84 -30.67 17.83
N GLN A 218 22.94 -30.49 18.81
CA GLN A 218 22.94 -31.30 20.01
C GLN A 218 22.43 -32.73 19.75
N SER A 219 23.01 -33.71 20.44
CA SER A 219 22.56 -35.11 20.34
C SER A 219 21.15 -35.35 20.91
N ALA A 220 20.65 -34.41 21.71
CA ALA A 220 19.29 -34.39 22.24
C ALA A 220 18.77 -32.96 22.10
N THR A 221 17.81 -32.75 21.20
CA THR A 221 17.20 -31.44 20.95
C THR A 221 16.47 -30.94 22.20
N PRO A 222 16.72 -29.70 22.66
CA PRO A 222 16.00 -29.14 23.79
C PRO A 222 14.52 -28.98 23.44
N GLN A 223 13.64 -29.30 24.40
CA GLN A 223 12.19 -29.12 24.27
C GLN A 223 11.73 -27.76 24.77
N LYS A 224 12.55 -27.12 25.61
CA LYS A 224 12.30 -25.78 26.14
C LYS A 224 13.54 -24.92 25.99
N VAL A 225 13.41 -23.73 25.41
CA VAL A 225 14.52 -22.79 25.21
C VAL A 225 14.12 -21.39 25.64
N LEU A 226 15.00 -20.74 26.40
CA LEU A 226 14.91 -19.32 26.71
C LEU A 226 16.12 -18.61 26.09
N GLY A 227 15.88 -17.82 25.06
CA GLY A 227 16.86 -16.90 24.48
C GLY A 227 16.80 -15.56 25.18
N VAL A 228 17.93 -15.09 25.71
CA VAL A 228 18.08 -13.78 26.35
C VAL A 228 19.20 -13.04 25.64
N PHE A 229 18.88 -12.28 24.59
CA PHE A 229 19.88 -11.81 23.62
C PHE A 229 20.37 -10.39 23.85
N ALA A 230 19.77 -9.65 24.77
CA ALA A 230 20.12 -8.25 25.03
C ALA A 230 19.78 -7.77 26.45
N PRO A 231 20.39 -6.66 26.92
CA PRO A 231 20.02 -5.98 28.15
C PRO A 231 18.53 -5.61 28.23
N VAL A 232 18.00 -5.01 27.16
CA VAL A 232 16.61 -4.54 27.04
C VAL A 232 16.04 -5.03 25.70
N HIS A 233 16.06 -4.22 24.65
CA HIS A 233 15.72 -4.66 23.29
C HIS A 233 16.99 -5.12 22.55
N THR A 234 16.82 -5.88 21.47
CA THR A 234 17.95 -6.22 20.57
C THR A 234 18.39 -5.04 19.70
N PHE A 235 17.73 -3.88 19.83
CA PHE A 235 17.98 -2.64 19.11
C PHE A 235 18.09 -1.41 20.04
N ASN A 236 18.55 -0.29 19.49
CA ASN A 236 18.62 1.02 20.14
C ASN A 236 17.69 2.00 19.42
N ASP A 237 16.47 2.18 19.91
CA ASP A 237 15.36 2.94 19.33
C ASP A 237 15.47 4.48 19.40
N ARG A 238 16.67 5.05 19.57
CA ARG A 238 16.80 6.52 19.68
C ARG A 238 16.82 7.17 18.30
N PRO A 239 16.51 8.47 18.18
CA PRO A 239 16.72 9.21 16.92
C PRO A 239 18.14 9.04 16.38
N GLU A 240 18.31 9.07 15.06
CA GLU A 240 19.58 8.78 14.37
C GLU A 240 20.72 9.63 14.91
N GLU A 241 20.50 10.93 15.16
CA GLU A 241 21.53 11.84 15.64
C GLU A 241 22.02 11.46 17.04
N VAL A 242 21.11 10.96 17.88
CA VAL A 242 21.43 10.51 19.24
C VAL A 242 22.24 9.21 19.19
N LEU A 243 21.86 8.28 18.31
CA LEU A 243 22.63 7.04 18.10
C LEU A 243 24.02 7.32 17.54
N ALA A 244 24.12 8.23 16.57
CA ALA A 244 25.38 8.65 15.98
C ALA A 244 26.31 9.32 17.00
N GLU A 245 25.79 10.20 17.87
CA GLU A 245 26.56 10.81 18.96
C GLU A 245 27.06 9.75 19.96
N GLY A 246 26.22 8.76 20.26
CA GLY A 246 26.55 7.64 21.14
C GLY A 246 27.46 6.58 20.53
N GLY A 247 27.61 6.56 19.20
CA GLY A 247 28.28 5.47 18.48
C GLY A 247 27.56 4.12 18.65
N LEU A 248 26.22 4.14 18.71
CA LEU A 248 25.38 2.96 18.91
C LEU A 248 24.82 2.47 17.56
N PRO A 249 24.80 1.15 17.31
CA PRO A 249 24.17 0.60 16.12
C PRO A 249 22.64 0.59 16.28
N LEU A 250 21.91 0.48 15.16
CA LEU A 250 20.46 0.25 15.18
C LEU A 250 20.13 -1.06 15.91
N TYR A 251 20.76 -2.18 15.51
CA TYR A 251 20.61 -3.50 16.14
C TYR A 251 21.94 -4.02 16.68
N LEU A 252 21.89 -4.78 17.77
CA LEU A 252 23.06 -5.39 18.40
C LEU A 252 23.60 -6.53 17.52
N GLU A 253 24.84 -6.43 17.07
CA GLU A 253 25.48 -7.44 16.20
C GLU A 253 25.56 -8.85 16.82
N THR A 254 25.52 -8.97 18.14
CA THR A 254 25.60 -10.25 18.86
C THR A 254 24.25 -10.94 19.02
N ALA A 255 23.16 -10.21 18.85
CA ALA A 255 21.81 -10.75 18.90
C ALA A 255 21.46 -11.39 17.53
N PRO A 256 20.76 -12.54 17.51
CA PRO A 256 20.19 -13.06 16.28
C PRO A 256 19.14 -12.08 15.72
N THR A 257 18.97 -12.06 14.40
CA THR A 257 17.84 -11.33 13.78
C THR A 257 16.52 -12.05 14.07
N LEU A 258 15.39 -11.37 13.85
CA LEU A 258 14.07 -11.98 14.02
C LEU A 258 13.88 -13.23 13.14
N ALA A 259 14.32 -13.15 11.87
CA ALA A 259 14.31 -14.26 10.94
C ALA A 259 15.15 -15.45 11.44
N GLU A 260 16.35 -15.21 11.96
CA GLU A 260 17.22 -16.25 12.53
C GLU A 260 16.62 -16.88 13.80
N MET A 261 15.97 -16.07 14.65
CA MET A 261 15.24 -16.55 15.81
C MET A 261 14.09 -17.47 15.40
N LEU A 262 13.30 -17.06 14.39
CA LEU A 262 12.19 -17.87 13.88
C LEU A 262 12.67 -19.14 13.20
N GLU A 263 13.71 -19.07 12.36
CA GLU A 263 14.29 -20.20 11.64
C GLU A 263 14.73 -21.32 12.59
N VAL A 264 15.55 -20.97 13.59
CA VAL A 264 16.03 -21.94 14.57
C VAL A 264 14.86 -22.48 15.40
N THR A 265 13.92 -21.61 15.77
CA THR A 265 12.73 -22.02 16.54
C THR A 265 11.89 -23.03 15.78
N GLN A 266 11.59 -22.80 14.51
CA GLN A 266 10.84 -23.74 13.67
C GLN A 266 11.56 -25.09 13.57
N GLN A 267 12.87 -25.10 13.36
CA GLN A 267 13.65 -26.36 13.31
C GLN A 267 13.59 -27.13 14.64
N LEU A 268 13.61 -26.42 15.78
CA LEU A 268 13.44 -27.05 17.09
C LEU A 268 12.01 -27.53 17.32
N MET A 269 11.00 -26.77 16.86
CA MET A 269 9.58 -27.15 16.92
C MET A 269 9.33 -28.43 16.13
N GLU A 270 9.89 -28.56 14.93
CA GLU A 270 9.77 -29.76 14.09
C GLU A 270 10.37 -31.01 14.75
N ALA A 271 11.45 -30.83 15.51
CA ALA A 271 12.07 -31.90 16.30
C ALA A 271 11.31 -32.19 17.61
N HIS A 272 10.34 -31.35 18.00
CA HIS A 272 9.61 -31.48 19.25
C HIS A 272 8.66 -32.69 19.20
N PRO A 273 8.56 -33.52 20.25
CA PRO A 273 7.72 -34.73 20.23
C PRO A 273 6.22 -34.48 20.03
N ASN A 274 5.75 -33.27 20.29
CA ASN A 274 4.35 -32.87 20.12
C ASN A 274 4.06 -32.16 18.80
N PHE A 275 5.03 -32.02 17.89
CA PHE A 275 4.83 -31.30 16.63
C PHE A 275 3.67 -31.86 15.79
N GLU A 276 3.42 -33.17 15.87
CA GLU A 276 2.27 -33.82 15.21
C GLU A 276 0.90 -33.31 15.70
N ASN A 277 0.83 -32.60 16.84
CA ASN A 277 -0.40 -31.96 17.31
C ASN A 277 -0.65 -30.58 16.66
N GLY A 278 0.29 -30.07 15.86
CA GLY A 278 0.30 -28.71 15.33
C GLY A 278 1.10 -27.76 16.20
N SER A 279 1.20 -26.49 15.77
CA SER A 279 1.97 -25.47 16.48
C SER A 279 1.43 -24.05 16.32
N ILE A 280 1.81 -23.17 17.22
CA ILE A 280 1.59 -21.72 17.10
C ILE A 280 2.89 -20.98 17.42
N ALA A 281 3.29 -20.08 16.54
CA ALA A 281 4.37 -19.12 16.77
C ALA A 281 3.81 -17.70 16.72
N ILE A 282 4.05 -16.94 17.79
CA ILE A 282 3.79 -15.50 17.85
C ILE A 282 5.14 -14.82 17.69
N VAL A 283 5.27 -13.98 16.66
CA VAL A 283 6.53 -13.39 16.24
C VAL A 283 6.34 -11.88 16.18
N GLU A 284 7.15 -11.10 16.89
CA GLU A 284 7.06 -9.62 16.89
C GLU A 284 8.39 -8.98 16.48
N GLU A 285 8.31 -8.06 15.52
CA GLU A 285 9.34 -7.05 15.29
C GLU A 285 8.94 -5.75 15.97
N GLU A 286 9.41 -5.53 17.20
CA GLU A 286 9.11 -4.34 18.00
C GLU A 286 9.84 -3.10 17.47
N GLY A 287 10.97 -3.29 16.78
CA GLY A 287 11.81 -2.18 16.34
C GLY A 287 11.12 -1.28 15.32
N SER A 288 10.24 -1.82 14.47
CA SER A 288 9.52 -1.02 13.46
C SER A 288 8.68 0.08 14.09
N ASP A 289 8.03 -0.21 15.23
CA ASP A 289 7.26 0.74 16.02
C ASP A 289 8.17 1.73 16.74
N ASN A 290 9.05 1.24 17.62
CA ASN A 290 9.81 2.12 18.52
C ASN A 290 10.71 3.10 17.75
N PHE A 291 11.30 2.68 16.63
CA PHE A 291 12.04 3.60 15.77
C PHE A 291 11.11 4.64 15.13
N GLY A 292 9.92 4.22 14.66
CA GLY A 292 8.91 5.10 14.07
C GLY A 292 8.43 6.19 15.04
N ASN A 293 8.13 5.82 16.28
CA ASN A 293 7.72 6.77 17.32
C ASN A 293 8.84 7.73 17.77
N ASN A 294 10.10 7.37 17.51
CA ASN A 294 11.23 8.26 17.73
C ASN A 294 11.61 9.05 16.46
N ASN A 295 10.85 8.89 15.37
CA ASN A 295 11.14 9.42 14.04
C ASN A 295 12.57 9.07 13.62
N ASN A 296 12.89 7.78 13.65
CA ASN A 296 14.16 7.24 13.15
C ASN A 296 13.91 6.41 11.89
N ALA A 297 14.01 7.05 10.73
CA ALA A 297 13.74 6.47 9.43
C ALA A 297 14.65 5.26 9.15
N ALA A 298 15.95 5.36 9.44
CA ALA A 298 16.89 4.27 9.16
C ALA A 298 16.60 3.01 10.00
N GLY A 299 16.25 3.21 11.27
CA GLY A 299 15.86 2.16 12.20
C GLY A 299 14.54 1.51 11.84
N THR A 300 13.54 2.32 11.48
CA THR A 300 12.23 1.84 11.03
C THR A 300 12.35 0.99 9.78
N ILE A 301 13.09 1.45 8.75
CA ILE A 301 13.34 0.69 7.52
C ILE A 301 14.04 -0.64 7.83
N GLU A 302 15.06 -0.64 8.70
CA GLU A 302 15.76 -1.86 9.09
C GLU A 302 14.87 -2.83 9.88
N GLY A 303 13.99 -2.33 10.75
CA GLY A 303 13.00 -3.13 11.45
C GLY A 303 12.05 -3.84 10.48
N VAL A 304 11.45 -3.09 9.55
CA VAL A 304 10.54 -3.65 8.54
C VAL A 304 11.24 -4.71 7.68
N ARG A 305 12.52 -4.50 7.29
CA ARG A 305 13.31 -5.51 6.56
C ARG A 305 13.52 -6.79 7.36
N ARG A 306 13.69 -6.69 8.68
CA ARG A 306 13.82 -7.85 9.57
C ARG A 306 12.51 -8.61 9.73
N ALA A 307 11.39 -7.89 9.81
CA ALA A 307 10.06 -8.49 9.77
C ALA A 307 9.82 -9.21 8.43
N ASP A 308 10.17 -8.57 7.32
CA ASP A 308 10.03 -9.16 5.98
C ASP A 308 10.86 -10.43 5.81
N ALA A 309 12.11 -10.44 6.27
CA ALA A 309 12.94 -11.64 6.26
C ALA A 309 12.32 -12.78 7.12
N ALA A 310 11.65 -12.45 8.24
CA ALA A 310 10.94 -13.43 9.04
C ALA A 310 9.68 -13.98 8.33
N ILE A 311 9.00 -13.16 7.51
CA ILE A 311 7.91 -13.62 6.63
C ILE A 311 8.45 -14.64 5.61
N GLY A 312 9.61 -14.39 5.00
CA GLY A 312 10.25 -15.36 4.10
C GLY A 312 10.55 -16.70 4.78
N VAL A 313 11.05 -16.68 6.02
CA VAL A 313 11.23 -17.90 6.84
C VAL A 313 9.90 -18.61 7.13
N ALA A 314 8.81 -17.86 7.35
CA ALA A 314 7.49 -18.44 7.51
C ALA A 314 6.96 -19.08 6.21
N GLN A 315 7.22 -18.47 5.05
CA GLN A 315 6.87 -19.04 3.73
C GLN A 315 7.64 -20.35 3.46
N ASP A 316 8.93 -20.41 3.83
CA ASP A 316 9.72 -21.66 3.78
C ASP A 316 9.13 -22.76 4.68
N PHE A 317 8.50 -22.39 5.81
CA PHE A 317 7.77 -23.32 6.66
C PHE A 317 6.45 -23.78 6.02
N LEU A 318 5.66 -22.85 5.46
CA LEU A 318 4.43 -23.15 4.73
C LEU A 318 4.69 -24.10 3.55
N GLY A 319 5.75 -23.89 2.78
CA GLY A 319 6.15 -24.77 1.68
C GLY A 319 6.50 -26.20 2.11
N ARG A 320 6.83 -26.42 3.40
CA ARG A 320 7.07 -27.74 3.99
C ARG A 320 5.84 -28.30 4.69
N TYR A 321 4.93 -27.44 5.16
CA TYR A 321 3.72 -27.76 5.90
C TYR A 321 2.53 -26.95 5.39
N GLU A 322 1.91 -27.39 4.28
CA GLU A 322 0.78 -26.71 3.60
C GLU A 322 -0.44 -26.45 4.50
N ASN A 323 -0.53 -27.12 5.66
CA ASN A 323 -1.55 -26.90 6.68
C ASN A 323 -1.17 -25.79 7.68
N THR A 324 -0.45 -24.78 7.21
CA THR A 324 -0.02 -23.60 7.97
C THR A 324 -0.80 -22.38 7.52
N LEU A 325 -1.21 -21.53 8.47
CA LEU A 325 -1.61 -20.15 8.22
C LEU A 325 -0.43 -19.24 8.57
N ILE A 326 -0.03 -18.39 7.64
CA ILE A 326 0.78 -17.19 7.90
C ILE A 326 -0.19 -16.01 7.92
N ILE A 327 -0.12 -15.19 8.96
CA ILE A 327 -0.92 -13.96 9.02
C ILE A 327 -0.11 -12.83 9.65
N THR A 328 -0.20 -11.64 9.05
CA THR A 328 0.45 -10.43 9.54
C THR A 328 -0.59 -9.40 9.93
N ALA A 329 -0.40 -8.74 11.07
CA ALA A 329 -1.16 -7.54 11.43
C ALA A 329 -0.27 -6.62 12.26
N ALA A 330 -0.37 -5.31 12.04
CA ALA A 330 0.10 -4.29 12.97
C ALA A 330 -1.12 -3.75 13.73
N ASP A 331 -0.94 -3.33 14.97
CA ASP A 331 -1.99 -2.73 15.78
C ASP A 331 -2.15 -1.22 15.52
N SER A 332 -1.08 -0.58 15.03
CA SER A 332 -0.98 0.86 14.76
C SER A 332 -0.11 1.21 13.54
N ASP A 333 -0.07 2.51 13.19
CA ASP A 333 0.86 3.13 12.23
C ASP A 333 1.82 4.07 12.99
N ALA A 334 3.05 3.64 13.23
CA ALA A 334 4.01 4.31 14.10
C ALA A 334 4.57 5.58 13.43
N GLY A 335 4.34 6.73 14.06
CA GLY A 335 4.83 8.03 13.58
C GLY A 335 4.18 8.54 12.27
N GLY A 336 3.33 7.73 11.62
CA GLY A 336 2.67 8.09 10.38
C GLY A 336 3.67 8.36 9.26
N LEU A 337 4.59 7.41 9.05
CA LEU A 337 5.67 7.49 8.06
C LEU A 337 5.12 7.66 6.65
N GLN A 338 5.67 8.60 5.89
CA GLN A 338 5.46 8.71 4.44
C GLN A 338 6.79 8.94 3.70
N VAL A 339 6.84 8.52 2.43
CA VAL A 339 8.03 8.64 1.57
C VAL A 339 7.85 9.75 0.55
N THR A 340 8.86 10.58 0.32
CA THR A 340 8.79 11.66 -0.68
C THR A 340 10.05 11.72 -1.55
N ASP A 341 9.88 12.02 -2.84
CA ASP A 341 10.98 12.24 -3.78
C ASP A 341 11.74 13.54 -3.46
N VAL A 342 13.08 13.52 -3.58
CA VAL A 342 13.96 14.64 -3.23
C VAL A 342 15.18 14.75 -4.16
N ASP A 343 15.92 15.85 -4.10
CA ASP A 343 17.16 16.01 -4.88
C ASP A 343 18.28 15.12 -4.29
N PRO A 344 18.95 14.26 -5.09
CA PRO A 344 20.01 13.38 -4.59
C PRO A 344 21.28 14.10 -4.14
N ALA A 345 21.51 15.34 -4.60
CA ALA A 345 22.75 16.07 -4.40
C ALA A 345 22.75 16.94 -3.13
N GLU A 346 21.60 17.15 -2.52
CA GLU A 346 21.42 18.06 -1.40
C GLU A 346 20.92 17.32 -0.15
N PRO A 347 21.26 17.80 1.06
CA PRO A 347 20.64 17.31 2.27
C PRO A 347 19.12 17.48 2.24
N VAL A 348 18.41 16.52 2.80
CA VAL A 348 16.94 16.57 2.89
C VAL A 348 16.49 17.81 3.65
N GLY A 349 15.40 18.40 3.17
CA GLY A 349 14.87 19.66 3.66
C GLY A 349 13.70 19.49 4.63
N THR A 350 12.66 20.26 4.37
CA THR A 350 11.41 20.26 5.15
C THR A 350 10.22 20.17 4.20
N VAL A 351 9.13 19.60 4.68
CA VAL A 351 7.82 19.65 4.04
C VAL A 351 6.90 20.61 4.79
N ASN A 352 6.00 21.31 4.11
CA ASN A 352 5.04 22.21 4.76
C ASN A 352 3.80 21.43 5.19
N ASN A 353 3.29 21.64 6.40
CA ASN A 353 2.03 21.04 6.85
C ASN A 353 1.04 22.09 7.36
N ASN A 354 -0.26 21.87 7.21
CA ASN A 354 -1.32 22.79 7.65
C ASN A 354 -1.01 24.28 7.37
N PRO A 355 -0.70 24.66 6.11
CA PRO A 355 -0.36 26.04 5.78
C PRO A 355 -1.54 26.95 6.13
N THR A 356 -1.23 28.10 6.75
CA THR A 356 -2.22 29.16 7.00
C THR A 356 -1.81 30.40 6.20
N LEU A 357 -1.79 31.58 6.84
CA LEU A 357 -1.12 32.75 6.25
C LEU A 357 0.42 32.66 6.31
N GLU A 358 0.97 31.67 7.04
CA GLU A 358 2.41 31.43 7.20
C GLU A 358 2.72 29.94 7.05
N ASP A 359 3.92 29.63 6.55
CA ASP A 359 4.44 28.26 6.42
C ASP A 359 4.76 27.65 7.80
N ARG A 360 4.49 26.35 7.94
CA ARG A 360 4.82 25.51 9.10
C ARG A 360 5.66 24.31 8.61
N PRO A 361 6.99 24.49 8.44
CA PRO A 361 7.85 23.43 7.92
C PRO A 361 8.14 22.35 8.97
N VAL A 362 7.99 21.09 8.56
CA VAL A 362 8.37 19.87 9.30
C VAL A 362 9.62 19.25 8.66
N PRO A 363 10.66 18.92 9.44
CA PRO A 363 11.86 18.26 8.92
C PRO A 363 11.58 16.89 8.30
N LEU A 364 12.29 16.61 7.21
CA LEU A 364 12.39 15.27 6.62
C LEU A 364 13.66 14.57 7.12
N ASP A 365 13.62 13.23 7.13
CA ASP A 365 14.77 12.40 7.45
C ASP A 365 15.41 11.80 6.20
N GLY A 366 16.75 11.88 6.17
CA GLY A 366 17.60 11.14 5.26
C GLY A 366 18.27 9.97 5.98
N VAL A 367 19.32 9.40 5.39
CA VAL A 367 19.98 8.18 5.89
C VAL A 367 20.50 8.30 7.33
N GLY A 368 20.81 9.52 7.79
CA GLY A 368 21.30 9.78 9.14
C GLY A 368 20.41 10.72 9.95
N GLY A 369 19.12 10.80 9.63
CA GLY A 369 18.17 11.72 10.25
C GLY A 369 18.12 13.09 9.54
N VAL A 370 17.79 14.13 10.28
CA VAL A 370 17.47 15.45 9.73
C VAL A 370 18.68 16.16 9.15
N GLY A 371 18.50 16.75 7.97
CA GLY A 371 19.55 17.53 7.29
C GLY A 371 20.73 16.66 6.84
N THR A 372 20.49 15.37 6.63
CA THR A 372 21.44 14.43 6.03
C THR A 372 21.09 14.13 4.58
N LEU A 373 21.92 13.38 3.86
CA LEU A 373 21.62 13.00 2.48
C LEU A 373 20.43 12.05 2.41
N PRO A 374 19.64 12.10 1.32
CA PRO A 374 18.49 11.21 1.16
C PRO A 374 18.91 9.75 1.07
N PHE A 375 17.94 8.87 1.30
CA PHE A 375 18.04 7.48 0.88
C PHE A 375 18.06 7.42 -0.65
N VAL A 376 18.58 6.32 -1.20
CA VAL A 376 18.54 6.05 -2.63
C VAL A 376 17.89 4.69 -2.80
N ALA A 377 16.80 4.65 -3.55
CA ALA A 377 16.14 3.39 -3.87
C ALA A 377 17.07 2.50 -4.68
N ALA A 378 17.00 1.19 -4.48
CA ALA A 378 17.62 0.25 -5.41
C ALA A 378 16.98 0.43 -6.81
N PRO A 379 17.72 0.09 -7.89
CA PRO A 379 17.28 0.39 -9.24
C PRO A 379 15.92 -0.23 -9.58
N ASP A 380 15.13 0.49 -10.37
CA ASP A 380 13.91 -0.03 -10.99
C ASP A 380 14.22 -1.01 -12.13
N ALA A 381 13.18 -1.47 -12.83
CA ALA A 381 13.31 -2.37 -13.97
C ALA A 381 14.11 -1.77 -15.13
N ASN A 382 14.18 -0.44 -15.26
CA ASN A 382 14.98 0.26 -16.29
C ASN A 382 16.44 0.50 -15.84
N GLY A 383 16.72 0.35 -14.54
CA GLY A 383 18.03 0.61 -13.93
C GLY A 383 18.16 2.01 -13.34
N ASP A 384 17.05 2.73 -13.19
CA ASP A 384 16.99 4.07 -12.62
C ASP A 384 16.91 4.00 -11.08
N GLU A 385 17.70 4.87 -10.43
CA GLU A 385 17.74 5.00 -8.98
C GLU A 385 17.04 6.28 -8.55
N PHE A 386 16.14 6.17 -7.56
CA PHE A 386 15.34 7.31 -7.09
C PHE A 386 15.73 7.71 -5.66
N PRO A 387 16.23 8.94 -5.45
CA PRO A 387 16.45 9.47 -4.11
C PRO A 387 15.15 9.77 -3.39
N PHE A 388 15.07 9.40 -2.11
CA PHE A 388 13.89 9.64 -1.30
C PHE A 388 14.22 10.03 0.14
N ALA A 389 13.28 10.71 0.78
CA ALA A 389 13.31 11.06 2.18
C ALA A 389 12.07 10.55 2.90
N VAL A 390 12.11 10.54 4.23
CA VAL A 390 10.99 10.16 5.08
C VAL A 390 10.39 11.40 5.75
N GLY A 391 9.07 11.54 5.65
CA GLY A 391 8.27 12.51 6.39
C GLY A 391 7.45 11.82 7.49
N TRP A 392 7.13 12.56 8.54
CA TRP A 392 6.43 12.06 9.73
C TRP A 392 5.21 12.91 10.06
N ALA A 393 4.09 12.28 10.38
CA ALA A 393 2.92 12.97 10.91
C ALA A 393 3.11 13.32 12.40
N GLY A 394 3.94 12.57 13.10
CA GLY A 394 4.30 12.83 14.50
C GLY A 394 5.13 11.71 15.10
N THR A 395 5.23 11.72 16.42
CA THR A 395 5.83 10.66 17.26
C THR A 395 4.85 9.63 17.84
N PRO A 396 3.53 9.89 17.97
CA PRO A 396 2.58 8.87 18.43
C PRO A 396 2.25 7.80 17.39
N ASP A 397 1.48 6.82 17.83
CA ASP A 397 0.78 5.84 17.01
C ASP A 397 -0.48 6.45 16.39
N PHE A 398 -0.73 6.12 15.13
CA PHE A 398 -1.92 6.52 14.40
C PHE A 398 -2.81 5.31 14.08
N ALA A 399 -4.12 5.58 13.91
CA ALA A 399 -5.10 4.52 13.70
C ALA A 399 -5.22 4.08 12.22
N GLY A 400 -4.58 4.80 11.30
CA GLY A 400 -4.89 4.78 9.86
C GLY A 400 -3.91 3.95 9.03
N SER A 401 -4.31 3.68 7.78
CA SER A 401 -3.46 3.03 6.76
C SER A 401 -2.86 1.67 7.11
N ILE A 402 -3.44 0.85 7.98
CA ILE A 402 -2.90 -0.50 8.28
C ILE A 402 -3.51 -1.56 7.35
N VAL A 403 -2.69 -2.49 6.87
CA VAL A 403 -3.11 -3.63 6.05
C VAL A 403 -2.60 -4.93 6.66
N SER A 404 -3.52 -5.85 6.93
CA SER A 404 -3.20 -7.24 7.27
C SER A 404 -3.07 -8.08 6.01
N LYS A 405 -2.19 -9.08 6.04
CA LYS A 405 -2.01 -10.03 4.94
C LYS A 405 -1.93 -11.46 5.44
N ALA A 406 -2.33 -12.41 4.60
CA ALA A 406 -2.33 -13.83 4.96
C ALA A 406 -1.97 -14.72 3.76
N GLU A 407 -1.40 -15.88 4.07
CA GLU A 407 -1.06 -16.95 3.11
C GLU A 407 -1.28 -18.33 3.74
N GLY A 408 -1.65 -19.32 2.92
CA GLY A 408 -1.82 -20.71 3.36
C GLY A 408 -3.24 -21.06 3.84
N LEU A 409 -3.34 -22.03 4.75
CA LEU A 409 -4.61 -22.60 5.19
C LEU A 409 -5.53 -21.55 5.82
N ASN A 410 -6.76 -21.42 5.30
CA ASN A 410 -7.78 -20.44 5.70
C ASN A 410 -7.42 -18.96 5.44
N ALA A 411 -6.31 -18.66 4.75
CA ALA A 411 -5.95 -17.29 4.42
C ALA A 411 -6.98 -16.61 3.49
N ASP A 412 -7.66 -17.39 2.67
CA ASP A 412 -8.77 -16.97 1.79
C ASP A 412 -9.98 -16.40 2.55
N LYS A 413 -10.04 -16.63 3.86
CA LYS A 413 -11.09 -16.12 4.75
C LYS A 413 -10.78 -14.75 5.35
N LEU A 414 -9.59 -14.18 5.10
CA LEU A 414 -9.25 -12.85 5.59
C LEU A 414 -10.21 -11.82 4.96
N PRO A 415 -11.02 -11.09 5.76
CA PRO A 415 -11.91 -10.08 5.20
C PRO A 415 -11.12 -8.92 4.59
N VAL A 416 -11.57 -8.39 3.46
CA VAL A 416 -10.95 -7.24 2.78
C VAL A 416 -10.98 -5.93 3.58
N THR A 417 -11.87 -5.85 4.56
CA THR A 417 -11.81 -4.89 5.67
C THR A 417 -12.06 -5.67 6.97
N VAL A 418 -11.00 -5.90 7.74
CA VAL A 418 -10.98 -6.77 8.91
C VAL A 418 -11.02 -5.97 10.20
N ASP A 419 -11.95 -6.32 11.11
CA ASP A 419 -11.86 -5.87 12.50
C ASP A 419 -10.72 -6.62 13.19
N ASN A 420 -9.95 -5.98 14.06
CA ASN A 420 -8.80 -6.63 14.69
C ASN A 420 -9.10 -7.94 15.43
N THR A 421 -10.35 -8.19 15.85
CA THR A 421 -10.79 -9.47 16.42
C THR A 421 -10.76 -10.62 15.40
N GLY A 422 -10.88 -10.33 14.10
CA GLY A 422 -10.83 -11.32 13.02
C GLY A 422 -9.49 -12.05 12.91
N ILE A 423 -8.39 -11.43 13.35
CA ILE A 423 -7.06 -12.09 13.39
C ILE A 423 -7.12 -13.32 14.31
N TYR A 424 -7.74 -13.19 15.49
CA TYR A 424 -7.95 -14.32 16.41
C TYR A 424 -8.85 -15.38 15.79
N GLU A 425 -9.93 -14.99 15.11
CA GLU A 425 -10.87 -15.91 14.47
C GLU A 425 -10.17 -16.83 13.46
N LEU A 426 -9.35 -16.26 12.57
CA LEU A 426 -8.58 -17.03 11.57
C LEU A 426 -7.56 -17.96 12.22
N MET A 427 -6.83 -17.49 13.23
CA MET A 427 -5.87 -18.34 13.97
C MET A 427 -6.59 -19.48 14.70
N TYR A 428 -7.72 -19.19 15.34
CA TYR A 428 -8.46 -20.17 16.15
C TYR A 428 -9.06 -21.26 15.26
N GLU A 429 -9.69 -20.87 14.15
CA GLU A 429 -10.23 -21.83 13.19
C GLU A 429 -9.11 -22.74 12.66
N THR A 430 -7.97 -22.16 12.30
CA THR A 430 -6.83 -22.93 11.79
C THR A 430 -6.31 -23.93 12.82
N LEU A 431 -6.09 -23.50 14.07
CA LEU A 431 -5.49 -24.37 15.11
C LEU A 431 -6.43 -25.47 15.59
N PHE A 432 -7.72 -25.17 15.69
CA PHE A 432 -8.68 -26.01 16.39
C PHE A 432 -9.74 -26.64 15.49
N ASP A 433 -9.82 -26.26 14.20
CA ASP A 433 -10.86 -26.70 13.25
C ASP A 433 -12.26 -26.32 13.77
N VAL A 434 -12.36 -25.09 14.31
CA VAL A 434 -13.56 -24.51 14.90
C VAL A 434 -13.73 -23.08 14.40
N GLU A 435 -14.68 -22.90 13.48
CA GLU A 435 -15.14 -21.58 13.05
C GLU A 435 -15.90 -20.90 14.20
N LEU A 436 -15.46 -19.70 14.57
CA LEU A 436 -16.10 -18.87 15.61
C LEU A 436 -17.11 -17.93 14.97
N GLU A 437 -18.15 -17.56 15.71
CA GLU A 437 -19.08 -16.53 15.26
C GLU A 437 -18.38 -15.16 15.36
N PRO A 438 -18.29 -14.39 14.28
CA PRO A 438 -17.53 -13.15 14.28
C PRO A 438 -18.17 -12.09 15.18
N ARG A 439 -17.34 -11.26 15.83
CA ARG A 439 -17.85 -10.12 16.65
C ARG A 439 -18.69 -9.17 15.81
N ILE A 440 -18.16 -8.79 14.65
CA ILE A 440 -18.86 -8.03 13.63
C ILE A 440 -19.10 -8.98 12.45
N PRO A 441 -20.35 -9.29 12.08
CA PRO A 441 -20.61 -10.06 10.88
C PRO A 441 -19.93 -9.43 9.68
N ASP A 442 -19.24 -10.24 8.86
CA ASP A 442 -18.65 -9.76 7.63
C ASP A 442 -19.73 -9.10 6.76
N GLN A 443 -19.45 -7.86 6.35
CA GLN A 443 -20.35 -7.04 5.55
C GLN A 443 -19.85 -6.88 4.12
N THR A 444 -18.73 -7.53 3.76
CA THR A 444 -18.29 -7.69 2.38
C THR A 444 -19.47 -8.18 1.54
N LYS A 445 -19.80 -7.45 0.48
CA LYS A 445 -20.84 -7.91 -0.45
C LYS A 445 -20.25 -9.01 -1.34
N VAL A 446 -21.09 -9.99 -1.64
CA VAL A 446 -20.80 -10.99 -2.67
C VAL A 446 -21.54 -10.59 -3.93
N ALA A 447 -20.79 -10.24 -4.97
CA ALA A 447 -21.35 -9.91 -6.27
C ALA A 447 -22.16 -11.08 -6.84
N PRO A 448 -23.27 -10.83 -7.57
CA PRO A 448 -23.93 -11.88 -8.31
C PRO A 448 -22.95 -12.46 -9.35
N ALA A 449 -22.99 -13.78 -9.54
CA ALA A 449 -22.11 -14.43 -10.50
C ALA A 449 -22.29 -13.83 -11.92
N PRO A 450 -21.20 -13.50 -12.62
CA PRO A 450 -21.28 -12.99 -13.97
C PRO A 450 -21.89 -14.05 -14.91
N THR A 451 -22.50 -13.56 -15.98
CA THR A 451 -23.19 -14.36 -17.01
C THR A 451 -22.43 -14.39 -18.35
N ALA A 452 -21.34 -13.64 -18.45
CA ALA A 452 -20.43 -13.54 -19.58
C ALA A 452 -19.00 -13.31 -19.08
N GLU A 453 -18.01 -13.67 -19.91
CA GLU A 453 -16.58 -13.49 -19.62
C GLU A 453 -16.09 -12.04 -19.87
N THR A 454 -16.90 -11.23 -20.55
CA THR A 454 -16.62 -9.82 -20.86
C THR A 454 -17.85 -8.98 -20.52
N GLY A 455 -17.67 -7.69 -20.28
CA GLY A 455 -18.79 -6.79 -20.03
C GLY A 455 -18.39 -5.32 -19.93
N ASN A 456 -18.84 -4.68 -18.85
CA ASN A 456 -18.70 -3.26 -18.62
C ASN A 456 -17.63 -2.97 -17.55
N VAL A 457 -17.09 -1.76 -17.58
CA VAL A 457 -16.17 -1.28 -16.54
C VAL A 457 -16.68 0.06 -16.00
N ILE A 458 -16.70 0.18 -14.68
CA ILE A 458 -16.82 1.45 -13.95
C ILE A 458 -15.52 1.61 -13.16
N PHE A 459 -14.61 2.43 -13.70
CA PHE A 459 -13.40 2.84 -13.01
C PHE A 459 -13.68 4.10 -12.21
N ILE A 460 -13.39 4.05 -10.91
CA ILE A 460 -13.55 5.17 -9.98
C ILE A 460 -12.17 5.53 -9.43
N HIS A 461 -11.74 6.76 -9.67
CA HIS A 461 -10.48 7.34 -9.23
C HIS A 461 -10.76 8.34 -8.09
N PRO A 462 -10.79 7.88 -6.82
CA PRO A 462 -10.79 8.77 -5.67
C PRO A 462 -9.36 9.30 -5.46
N ASP A 463 -8.98 10.32 -6.21
CA ASP A 463 -7.59 10.82 -6.30
C ASP A 463 -7.00 11.11 -4.91
N GLY A 464 -5.75 10.75 -4.68
CA GLY A 464 -5.06 10.98 -3.41
C GLY A 464 -5.53 10.17 -2.20
N THR A 465 -6.42 9.16 -2.34
CA THR A 465 -6.97 8.46 -1.17
C THR A 465 -6.17 7.23 -0.68
N SER A 466 -6.12 7.10 0.65
CA SER A 466 -5.58 5.96 1.40
C SER A 466 -6.60 5.41 2.40
N PRO A 467 -6.36 4.25 3.06
CA PRO A 467 -7.27 3.76 4.09
C PRO A 467 -7.49 4.75 5.25
N SER A 468 -6.53 5.64 5.53
CA SER A 468 -6.71 6.75 6.49
C SER A 468 -7.84 7.70 6.12
N HIS A 469 -7.98 8.04 4.83
CA HIS A 469 -9.06 8.89 4.32
C HIS A 469 -10.43 8.27 4.56
N TYR A 470 -10.58 6.99 4.17
CA TYR A 470 -11.80 6.22 4.42
C TYR A 470 -12.08 6.03 5.91
N MET A 471 -11.05 5.87 6.74
CA MET A 471 -11.22 5.76 8.18
C MET A 471 -11.72 7.06 8.82
N ALA A 472 -11.19 8.22 8.42
CA ALA A 472 -11.68 9.51 8.90
C ALA A 472 -13.18 9.67 8.62
N LEU A 473 -13.62 9.38 7.40
CA LEU A 473 -15.04 9.37 7.04
C LEU A 473 -15.84 8.35 7.86
N ARG A 474 -15.35 7.10 7.95
CA ARG A 474 -16.02 6.01 8.68
C ARG A 474 -16.28 6.40 10.13
N ASN A 475 -15.28 6.97 10.79
CA ASN A 475 -15.38 7.40 12.18
C ASN A 475 -16.44 8.50 12.36
N VAL A 476 -16.55 9.46 11.44
CA VAL A 476 -17.58 10.50 11.49
C VAL A 476 -18.98 9.90 11.28
N ASP A 477 -19.16 9.10 10.23
CA ASP A 477 -20.50 8.73 9.74
C ASP A 477 -21.10 7.49 10.39
N LEU A 478 -20.27 6.48 10.64
CA LEU A 478 -20.72 5.14 10.98
C LEU A 478 -20.11 4.61 12.28
N GLY A 479 -19.02 5.23 12.75
CA GLY A 479 -18.21 4.74 13.86
C GLY A 479 -17.23 3.65 13.39
N PRO A 480 -16.26 3.27 14.23
CA PRO A 480 -15.17 2.39 13.80
C PRO A 480 -15.61 0.95 13.49
N ASP A 481 -16.76 0.49 14.02
CA ASP A 481 -17.38 -0.80 13.66
C ASP A 481 -18.18 -0.73 12.34
N GLY A 482 -18.41 0.47 11.80
CA GLY A 482 -19.16 0.71 10.57
C GLY A 482 -18.43 0.21 9.32
N ARG A 483 -19.16 0.13 8.21
CA ARG A 483 -18.61 -0.22 6.89
C ARG A 483 -19.17 0.74 5.84
N LEU A 484 -18.27 1.51 5.23
CA LEU A 484 -18.54 2.33 4.04
C LEU A 484 -18.85 1.44 2.83
N ASN A 485 -19.21 2.00 1.68
CA ASN A 485 -19.38 1.18 0.47
C ASN A 485 -18.03 0.61 0.00
N TRP A 486 -16.96 1.39 0.07
CA TRP A 486 -15.59 0.94 -0.20
C TRP A 486 -15.17 -0.24 0.70
N ASP A 487 -15.58 -0.24 1.97
CA ASP A 487 -15.31 -1.35 2.90
C ASP A 487 -16.02 -2.65 2.53
N LYS A 488 -17.07 -2.59 1.71
CA LYS A 488 -17.92 -3.74 1.35
C LYS A 488 -17.55 -4.34 -0.01
N MET A 489 -16.57 -3.78 -0.73
CA MET A 489 -16.06 -4.36 -1.98
C MET A 489 -15.40 -5.72 -1.71
N SER A 490 -15.29 -6.60 -2.70
CA SER A 490 -14.96 -8.02 -2.47
C SER A 490 -13.48 -8.35 -2.48
N ASN A 491 -12.65 -7.48 -3.07
CA ASN A 491 -11.21 -7.71 -3.25
C ASN A 491 -10.43 -6.44 -2.92
N ALA A 492 -9.21 -6.59 -2.39
CA ALA A 492 -8.34 -5.49 -2.03
C ALA A 492 -6.86 -5.82 -2.31
N GLY A 493 -6.09 -4.81 -2.70
CA GLY A 493 -4.67 -4.93 -2.96
C GLY A 493 -3.91 -3.64 -2.69
N VAL A 494 -2.68 -3.76 -2.17
CA VAL A 494 -1.76 -2.63 -1.95
C VAL A 494 -1.26 -2.15 -3.31
N TYR A 495 -1.51 -0.89 -3.62
CA TYR A 495 -1.21 -0.31 -4.92
C TYR A 495 0.18 0.32 -4.95
N LEU A 496 0.99 -0.03 -5.95
CA LEU A 496 2.34 0.50 -6.16
C LEU A 496 2.33 1.53 -7.29
N GLY A 497 2.36 2.81 -6.90
CA GLY A 497 2.07 3.95 -7.78
C GLY A 497 3.25 4.59 -8.49
N HIS A 498 4.46 4.04 -8.44
CA HIS A 498 5.63 4.72 -9.00
C HIS A 498 5.55 4.92 -10.52
N MET A 499 6.17 6.01 -10.97
CA MET A 499 6.25 6.43 -12.37
C MET A 499 7.60 6.01 -12.98
N GLU A 500 7.78 6.20 -14.29
CA GLU A 500 9.05 5.87 -14.97
C GLU A 500 10.26 6.60 -14.37
N ASN A 501 10.07 7.79 -13.82
CA ASN A 501 11.16 8.67 -13.39
C ASN A 501 11.06 9.18 -11.94
N GLN A 502 10.15 8.63 -11.12
CA GLN A 502 10.02 8.98 -9.69
C GLN A 502 9.17 7.95 -8.92
N LEU A 503 9.28 7.96 -7.58
CA LEU A 503 8.56 7.04 -6.70
C LEU A 503 7.11 7.43 -6.47
N THR A 504 6.83 8.73 -6.37
CA THR A 504 5.48 9.26 -6.12
C THR A 504 4.68 9.31 -7.42
N GLY A 505 3.42 8.85 -7.38
CA GLY A 505 2.49 9.04 -8.49
C GLY A 505 2.18 10.52 -8.74
N THR A 506 1.71 10.87 -9.93
CA THR A 506 1.09 12.18 -10.20
C THR A 506 -0.23 11.97 -10.92
N SER A 507 -1.23 12.83 -10.66
CA SER A 507 -2.57 12.63 -11.24
C SER A 507 -2.51 12.45 -12.75
N ASN A 508 -1.65 13.21 -13.44
CA ASN A 508 -1.49 13.10 -14.89
C ASN A 508 -0.80 11.79 -15.34
N ALA A 509 0.38 11.46 -14.83
CA ALA A 509 1.10 10.28 -15.30
C ALA A 509 0.45 8.97 -14.80
N GLY A 510 -0.15 9.00 -13.61
CA GLY A 510 -0.99 7.93 -13.06
C GLY A 510 -2.20 7.66 -13.94
N ALA A 511 -2.95 8.69 -14.33
CA ALA A 511 -4.08 8.55 -15.24
C ALA A 511 -3.67 8.04 -16.64
N VAL A 512 -2.53 8.50 -17.18
CA VAL A 512 -1.98 7.97 -18.43
C VAL A 512 -1.63 6.49 -18.28
N THR A 513 -1.07 6.09 -17.14
CA THR A 513 -0.76 4.70 -16.82
C THR A 513 -2.03 3.85 -16.75
N HIS A 514 -3.11 4.32 -16.11
CA HIS A 514 -4.39 3.61 -16.11
C HIS A 514 -5.05 3.57 -17.49
N ALA A 515 -4.83 4.59 -18.33
CA ALA A 515 -5.40 4.70 -19.67
C ALA A 515 -4.66 3.85 -20.73
N ASN A 516 -3.37 3.57 -20.52
CA ASN A 516 -2.50 2.92 -21.51
C ASN A 516 -1.86 1.60 -21.02
N GLY A 517 -1.80 1.36 -19.71
CA GLY A 517 -1.21 0.13 -19.14
C GLY A 517 0.32 0.10 -19.15
N VAL A 518 0.97 1.25 -19.30
CA VAL A 518 2.43 1.39 -19.28
C VAL A 518 2.83 2.55 -18.37
N LYS A 519 3.96 2.41 -17.68
CA LYS A 519 4.55 3.50 -16.90
C LYS A 519 5.05 4.57 -17.85
N VAL A 520 4.86 5.83 -17.44
CA VAL A 520 5.34 7.01 -18.17
C VAL A 520 5.99 7.97 -17.19
N PHE A 521 6.82 8.86 -17.70
CA PHE A 521 7.42 9.92 -16.90
C PHE A 521 6.35 10.85 -16.26
N ASN A 522 6.69 11.42 -15.11
CA ASN A 522 5.79 12.12 -14.19
C ASN A 522 4.98 13.31 -14.72
N GLU A 523 5.37 13.94 -15.83
CA GLU A 523 4.60 15.04 -16.44
C GLU A 523 3.82 14.62 -17.68
N SER A 524 3.80 13.33 -18.01
CA SER A 524 3.06 12.83 -19.16
C SER A 524 1.59 13.17 -19.05
N PHE A 525 1.03 13.61 -20.18
CA PHE A 525 -0.39 13.69 -20.43
C PHE A 525 -0.62 13.07 -21.81
N GLY A 526 -0.38 11.76 -21.93
CA GLY A 526 -0.62 10.95 -23.14
C GLY A 526 0.54 10.89 -24.14
N LEU A 527 1.70 11.46 -23.82
CA LEU A 527 2.92 11.40 -24.64
C LEU A 527 4.14 10.98 -23.80
N GLU A 528 5.16 10.44 -24.44
CA GLU A 528 6.46 10.13 -23.83
C GLU A 528 7.27 11.41 -23.57
N GLU A 529 8.37 11.34 -22.80
CA GLU A 529 9.19 12.51 -22.43
C GLU A 529 9.68 13.31 -23.66
N ASP A 530 9.99 12.60 -24.76
CA ASP A 530 10.41 13.19 -26.04
C ASP A 530 9.26 13.72 -26.92
N ASN A 531 8.02 13.69 -26.40
CA ASN A 531 6.75 13.99 -27.07
C ASN A 531 6.37 12.99 -28.17
N SER A 532 6.98 11.81 -28.22
CA SER A 532 6.47 10.71 -29.03
C SER A 532 5.20 10.12 -28.42
N VAL A 533 4.49 9.31 -29.21
CA VAL A 533 3.20 8.75 -28.84
C VAL A 533 3.43 7.53 -27.95
N VAL A 534 2.71 7.47 -26.82
CA VAL A 534 2.74 6.31 -25.93
C VAL A 534 2.29 5.06 -26.68
N VAL A 535 3.00 3.95 -26.45
CA VAL A 535 2.61 2.62 -26.93
C VAL A 535 1.85 1.93 -25.80
N PRO A 536 0.52 1.78 -25.88
CA PRO A 536 -0.26 1.13 -24.84
C PRO A 536 0.07 -0.36 -24.74
N ALA A 537 -0.22 -0.97 -23.59
CA ALA A 537 -0.05 -2.40 -23.35
C ALA A 537 -0.87 -3.29 -24.29
N SER A 538 -1.97 -2.78 -24.88
CA SER A 538 -2.71 -3.46 -25.96
C SER A 538 -1.96 -3.55 -27.29
N GLY A 539 -0.88 -2.78 -27.46
CA GLY A 539 -0.16 -2.62 -28.72
C GLY A 539 -0.85 -1.70 -29.75
N ASN A 540 -2.03 -1.16 -29.43
CA ASN A 540 -2.76 -0.23 -30.30
C ASN A 540 -2.19 1.20 -30.19
N VAL A 541 -1.01 1.41 -30.79
CA VAL A 541 -0.23 2.66 -30.72
C VAL A 541 -1.11 3.91 -30.84
N GLY A 542 -1.00 4.79 -29.83
CA GLY A 542 -1.69 6.07 -29.79
C GLY A 542 -3.18 5.99 -29.50
N LYS A 543 -3.66 4.91 -28.87
CA LYS A 543 -5.04 4.78 -28.40
C LYS A 543 -5.08 4.42 -26.93
N THR A 544 -5.85 5.18 -26.16
CA THR A 544 -6.18 4.76 -24.80
C THR A 544 -7.20 3.63 -24.81
N ILE A 545 -7.37 2.95 -23.67
CA ILE A 545 -8.43 1.96 -23.47
C ILE A 545 -9.84 2.53 -23.71
N LEU A 546 -10.07 3.83 -23.46
CA LEU A 546 -11.35 4.48 -23.74
C LEU A 546 -11.56 4.67 -25.25
N GLU A 547 -10.53 5.09 -25.99
CA GLU A 547 -10.61 5.21 -27.44
C GLU A 547 -10.81 3.84 -28.11
N GLU A 548 -10.17 2.79 -27.60
CA GLU A 548 -10.44 1.40 -28.02
C GLU A 548 -11.89 0.99 -27.72
N ALA A 549 -12.45 1.36 -26.56
CA ALA A 549 -13.85 1.10 -26.23
C ALA A 549 -14.81 1.82 -27.19
N ILE A 550 -14.52 3.07 -27.57
CA ILE A 550 -15.28 3.81 -28.59
C ILE A 550 -15.25 3.08 -29.93
N GLU A 551 -14.07 2.62 -30.37
CA GLU A 551 -13.94 1.89 -31.64
C GLU A 551 -14.65 0.52 -31.62
N ALA A 552 -14.69 -0.12 -30.46
CA ALA A 552 -15.46 -1.34 -30.24
C ALA A 552 -16.98 -1.11 -30.21
N GLY A 553 -17.44 0.15 -30.29
CA GLY A 553 -18.85 0.52 -30.30
C GLY A 553 -19.47 0.65 -28.91
N LYS A 554 -18.69 0.53 -27.84
CA LYS A 554 -19.17 0.67 -26.47
C LYS A 554 -19.52 2.11 -26.15
N ALA A 555 -20.55 2.32 -25.33
CA ALA A 555 -20.83 3.64 -24.79
C ALA A 555 -19.74 4.05 -23.79
N THR A 556 -19.35 5.32 -23.79
CA THR A 556 -18.28 5.82 -22.92
C THR A 556 -18.68 7.07 -22.14
N ALA A 557 -18.16 7.20 -20.92
CA ALA A 557 -18.42 8.36 -20.08
C ALA A 557 -17.19 8.80 -19.28
N LEU A 558 -17.05 10.12 -19.14
CA LEU A 558 -16.09 10.79 -18.28
C LEU A 558 -16.85 11.64 -17.26
N ILE A 559 -16.60 11.41 -15.97
CA ILE A 559 -17.26 12.09 -14.86
C ILE A 559 -16.19 12.61 -13.91
N GLN A 560 -16.23 13.88 -13.57
CA GLN A 560 -15.27 14.43 -12.60
C GLN A 560 -15.87 15.58 -11.79
N SER A 561 -15.47 15.70 -10.51
CA SER A 561 -15.85 16.82 -9.66
C SER A 561 -15.01 18.09 -9.93
N GLY A 562 -13.83 17.93 -10.55
CA GLY A 562 -12.93 19.02 -10.96
C GLY A 562 -13.40 19.79 -12.20
N GLN A 563 -12.44 20.35 -12.93
CA GLN A 563 -12.63 20.96 -14.26
C GLN A 563 -12.28 19.99 -15.38
N MET A 564 -12.95 20.05 -16.54
CA MET A 564 -12.89 19.00 -17.59
C MET A 564 -11.50 18.64 -18.17
N ALA A 565 -10.44 19.37 -17.84
CA ALA A 565 -9.06 19.02 -18.17
C ALA A 565 -8.34 18.24 -17.05
N GLU A 566 -8.98 17.96 -15.91
CA GLU A 566 -8.35 17.20 -14.83
C GLU A 566 -7.93 15.81 -15.31
N PRO A 567 -6.76 15.32 -14.88
CA PRO A 567 -6.10 14.26 -15.60
C PRO A 567 -6.74 12.88 -15.42
N GLY A 568 -7.27 12.52 -14.24
CA GLY A 568 -7.83 11.19 -13.96
C GLY A 568 -8.97 10.79 -14.88
N THR A 569 -9.61 11.76 -15.52
CA THR A 569 -10.56 11.53 -16.63
C THR A 569 -10.03 11.94 -17.99
N ALA A 570 -9.44 13.13 -18.13
CA ALA A 570 -9.13 13.68 -19.44
C ALA A 570 -7.96 12.97 -20.15
N ALA A 571 -7.02 12.37 -19.41
CA ALA A 571 -5.90 11.60 -19.98
C ALA A 571 -6.36 10.38 -20.78
N PHE A 572 -7.59 9.89 -20.57
CA PHE A 572 -8.20 8.83 -21.37
C PHE A 572 -8.63 9.29 -22.77
N THR A 573 -8.58 10.59 -23.10
CA THR A 573 -9.07 11.11 -24.40
C THR A 573 -8.21 12.20 -25.02
N ALA A 574 -7.17 12.64 -24.33
CA ALA A 574 -6.37 13.77 -24.75
C ALA A 574 -4.88 13.48 -24.54
N ALA A 575 -4.08 13.97 -25.48
CA ALA A 575 -2.63 13.97 -25.41
C ALA A 575 -2.08 15.36 -25.72
N THR A 576 -1.11 15.85 -24.95
CA THR A 576 -0.51 17.18 -25.21
C THR A 576 0.99 17.20 -24.93
N THR A 577 1.69 18.15 -25.55
CA THR A 577 3.15 18.26 -25.42
C THR A 577 3.56 18.63 -24.00
N ASN A 578 4.63 17.99 -23.52
CA ASN A 578 5.02 17.95 -22.11
C ASN A 578 5.25 19.33 -21.50
N ARG A 579 5.99 20.18 -22.20
CA ARG A 579 6.26 21.56 -21.78
C ARG A 579 6.42 22.53 -22.94
N ASP A 580 6.00 23.78 -22.73
CA ASP A 580 6.35 24.92 -23.59
C ASP A 580 7.32 25.86 -22.86
N GLY A 581 8.62 25.63 -23.07
CA GLY A 581 9.67 26.27 -22.26
C GLY A 581 9.67 25.74 -20.83
N ASP A 582 10.03 26.58 -19.86
CA ASP A 582 10.06 26.19 -18.44
C ASP A 582 8.73 26.51 -17.71
N ASP A 583 7.80 27.22 -18.38
CA ASP A 583 6.69 27.92 -17.70
C ASP A 583 5.33 27.20 -17.80
N ILE A 584 5.06 26.42 -18.85
CA ILE A 584 3.75 25.78 -19.08
C ILE A 584 3.92 24.27 -19.17
N ARG A 585 3.29 23.54 -18.25
CA ARG A 585 3.26 22.06 -18.24
C ARG A 585 2.13 21.53 -19.13
N ALA A 586 2.19 20.25 -19.48
CA ALA A 586 1.15 19.54 -20.23
C ALA A 586 -0.22 19.71 -19.57
N ARG A 587 -0.33 19.35 -18.29
CA ARG A 587 -1.57 19.46 -17.51
C ARG A 587 -2.13 20.87 -17.41
N ASP A 588 -1.34 21.92 -17.66
CA ASP A 588 -1.81 23.33 -17.58
C ASP A 588 -2.51 23.81 -18.87
N LYS A 589 -2.55 23.00 -19.94
CA LYS A 589 -3.13 23.34 -21.26
C LYS A 589 -4.63 23.04 -21.33
N TYR A 590 -5.39 23.55 -20.36
CA TYR A 590 -6.79 23.16 -20.14
C TYR A 590 -7.67 23.28 -21.39
N ALA A 591 -7.56 24.38 -22.14
CA ALA A 591 -8.40 24.61 -23.31
C ALA A 591 -8.15 23.58 -24.43
N GLU A 592 -6.89 23.19 -24.63
CA GLU A 592 -6.50 22.18 -25.61
C GLU A 592 -7.02 20.81 -25.21
N ILE A 593 -6.82 20.43 -23.94
CA ILE A 593 -7.27 19.15 -23.38
C ILE A 593 -8.79 19.03 -23.48
N ILE A 594 -9.54 20.04 -23.02
CA ILE A 594 -11.02 20.05 -23.06
C ILE A 594 -11.54 19.96 -24.50
N GLU A 595 -10.87 20.63 -25.46
CA GLU A 595 -11.25 20.52 -26.86
C GLU A 595 -11.08 19.08 -27.38
N GLN A 596 -9.97 18.41 -27.03
CA GLN A 596 -9.75 17.00 -27.37
C GLN A 596 -10.82 16.09 -26.74
N THR A 597 -11.09 16.25 -25.44
CA THR A 597 -12.12 15.51 -24.70
C THR A 597 -13.51 15.64 -25.34
N ILE A 598 -13.91 16.85 -25.77
CA ILE A 598 -15.21 17.07 -26.44
C ILE A 598 -15.25 16.37 -27.81
N ARG A 599 -14.11 16.34 -28.51
CA ARG A 599 -13.98 15.78 -29.86
C ARG A 599 -13.80 14.27 -29.90
N SER A 600 -13.38 13.65 -28.80
CA SER A 600 -13.05 12.21 -28.68
C SER A 600 -14.16 11.30 -29.21
N GLY A 601 -15.41 11.73 -29.06
CA GLY A 601 -16.57 10.92 -29.39
C GLY A 601 -17.29 10.35 -28.18
N THR A 602 -16.78 10.57 -26.95
CA THR A 602 -17.41 10.16 -25.68
C THR A 602 -18.91 10.50 -25.64
N ASN A 603 -19.73 9.64 -25.04
CA ASN A 603 -21.18 9.87 -24.97
C ASN A 603 -21.52 10.89 -23.88
N VAL A 604 -20.93 10.74 -22.70
CA VAL A 604 -21.27 11.56 -21.53
C VAL A 604 -20.00 12.20 -20.97
N ILE A 605 -19.97 13.52 -20.86
CA ILE A 605 -18.87 14.28 -20.25
C ILE A 605 -19.47 15.20 -19.19
N LEU A 606 -19.13 15.00 -17.93
CA LEU A 606 -19.73 15.70 -16.79
C LEU A 606 -18.63 16.28 -15.89
N GLY A 607 -18.64 17.59 -15.66
CA GLY A 607 -17.68 18.25 -14.76
C GLY A 607 -17.84 19.76 -14.69
N GLY A 608 -16.84 20.43 -14.11
CA GLY A 608 -16.73 21.89 -14.05
C GLY A 608 -15.98 22.50 -15.24
N GLY A 609 -15.49 23.72 -15.08
CA GLY A 609 -14.55 24.36 -16.01
C GLY A 609 -15.17 25.19 -17.13
N GLU A 610 -16.40 25.72 -16.96
CA GLU A 610 -17.02 26.59 -18.00
C GLU A 610 -16.09 27.72 -18.43
N LEU A 611 -15.29 28.24 -17.49
CA LEU A 611 -14.27 29.23 -17.76
C LEU A 611 -13.43 28.74 -18.95
N TYR A 612 -12.73 27.62 -18.83
CA TYR A 612 -11.79 27.11 -19.83
C TYR A 612 -12.43 26.64 -21.15
N MET A 613 -13.75 26.77 -21.29
CA MET A 613 -14.50 26.52 -22.53
C MET A 613 -14.84 27.79 -23.32
N LEU A 614 -14.63 28.97 -22.72
CA LEU A 614 -15.06 30.25 -23.27
C LEU A 614 -13.85 31.14 -23.66
N PRO A 615 -13.88 31.78 -24.85
CA PRO A 615 -12.86 32.76 -25.22
C PRO A 615 -12.82 33.96 -24.28
N VAL A 616 -11.62 34.52 -24.06
CA VAL A 616 -11.41 35.72 -23.24
C VAL A 616 -12.39 36.84 -23.62
N GLY A 617 -13.05 37.41 -22.61
CA GLY A 617 -14.07 38.45 -22.79
C GLY A 617 -15.48 37.92 -23.00
N THR A 618 -15.70 36.61 -22.85
CA THR A 618 -17.00 35.95 -23.00
C THR A 618 -17.52 35.50 -21.64
N THR A 619 -18.73 35.92 -21.28
CA THR A 619 -19.43 35.45 -20.08
C THR A 619 -20.33 34.26 -20.40
N GLY A 620 -20.48 33.35 -19.45
CA GLY A 620 -21.27 32.12 -19.56
C GLY A 620 -22.43 32.06 -18.55
N PHE A 621 -22.88 30.84 -18.27
CA PHE A 621 -23.88 30.54 -17.24
C PHE A 621 -23.30 30.73 -15.83
N HIS A 622 -22.09 30.21 -15.58
CA HIS A 622 -21.32 30.29 -14.34
C HIS A 622 -20.23 31.38 -14.42
N VAL A 623 -19.73 31.71 -15.61
CA VAL A 623 -18.63 32.67 -15.79
C VAL A 623 -19.15 34.12 -15.84
N THR A 624 -18.85 34.88 -14.79
CA THR A 624 -19.07 36.33 -14.74
C THR A 624 -17.91 37.11 -15.37
N ALA A 625 -18.10 38.42 -15.60
CA ALA A 625 -17.02 39.29 -16.09
C ALA A 625 -15.86 39.44 -15.10
N GLU A 626 -16.08 39.17 -13.81
CA GLU A 626 -15.03 39.17 -12.80
C GLU A 626 -14.21 37.89 -12.87
N ILE A 627 -14.88 36.74 -13.02
CA ILE A 627 -14.23 35.43 -13.18
C ILE A 627 -13.42 35.37 -14.49
N ASP A 628 -13.97 35.83 -15.61
CA ASP A 628 -13.23 35.93 -16.88
C ASP A 628 -11.99 36.82 -16.77
N ALA A 629 -12.04 37.89 -15.97
CA ALA A 629 -10.91 38.80 -15.78
C ALA A 629 -9.83 38.28 -14.80
N ALA A 630 -10.17 37.28 -13.97
CA ALA A 630 -9.25 36.73 -12.96
C ALA A 630 -8.25 35.74 -13.58
N GLU A 631 -8.62 35.02 -14.63
CA GLU A 631 -7.73 34.14 -15.37
C GLU A 631 -6.98 34.92 -16.47
N THR A 632 -5.66 34.95 -16.38
CA THR A 632 -4.80 35.74 -17.28
C THR A 632 -3.89 34.89 -18.16
N ARG A 633 -3.89 33.56 -17.95
CA ARG A 633 -3.11 32.59 -18.72
C ARG A 633 -3.81 32.23 -20.03
N PRO A 634 -3.28 32.66 -21.20
CA PRO A 634 -3.95 32.41 -22.47
C PRO A 634 -4.04 30.93 -22.85
N GLU A 635 -3.10 30.09 -22.42
CA GLU A 635 -3.06 28.64 -22.68
C GLU A 635 -4.23 27.87 -22.05
N ARG A 636 -4.87 28.44 -21.02
CA ARG A 636 -6.08 27.90 -20.39
C ARG A 636 -7.37 28.40 -21.05
N ARG A 637 -7.29 29.25 -22.09
CA ARG A 637 -8.43 29.91 -22.72
C ARG A 637 -8.51 29.52 -24.20
N PRO A 638 -9.66 29.04 -24.70
CA PRO A 638 -9.78 28.64 -26.09
C PRO A 638 -9.96 29.84 -27.00
N GLU A 639 -9.55 29.74 -28.26
CA GLU A 639 -9.87 30.75 -29.28
C GLU A 639 -11.34 30.70 -29.72
N THR A 640 -11.97 29.52 -29.58
CA THR A 640 -13.37 29.26 -29.95
C THR A 640 -14.21 28.88 -28.74
N ASN A 641 -15.52 29.10 -28.81
CA ASN A 641 -16.45 28.64 -27.78
C ASN A 641 -16.61 27.11 -27.86
N LEU A 642 -16.06 26.38 -26.89
CA LEU A 642 -16.07 24.92 -26.86
C LEU A 642 -17.47 24.36 -26.50
N ILE A 643 -18.33 25.15 -25.86
CA ILE A 643 -19.74 24.77 -25.64
C ILE A 643 -20.49 24.74 -26.97
N GLU A 644 -20.33 25.77 -27.80
CA GLU A 644 -20.91 25.80 -29.15
C GLU A 644 -20.34 24.69 -30.04
N LEU A 645 -19.06 24.35 -29.86
CA LEU A 645 -18.44 23.19 -30.51
C LEU A 645 -19.15 21.89 -30.09
N ALA A 646 -19.34 21.66 -28.79
CA ALA A 646 -20.04 20.47 -28.29
C ALA A 646 -21.47 20.38 -28.83
N GLU A 647 -22.24 21.46 -28.82
CA GLU A 647 -23.58 21.50 -29.42
C GLU A 647 -23.54 21.13 -30.92
N SER A 648 -22.52 21.61 -31.65
CA SER A 648 -22.34 21.29 -33.07
C SER A 648 -22.00 19.81 -33.32
N LEU A 649 -21.42 19.14 -32.33
CA LEU A 649 -21.11 17.71 -32.32
C LEU A 649 -22.28 16.85 -31.79
N GLY A 650 -23.40 17.48 -31.43
CA GLY A 650 -24.63 16.80 -31.05
C GLY A 650 -24.83 16.61 -29.55
N TYR A 651 -23.96 17.18 -28.70
CA TYR A 651 -24.17 17.14 -27.26
C TYR A 651 -25.36 18.01 -26.85
N THR A 652 -26.18 17.48 -25.95
CA THR A 652 -27.10 18.28 -25.14
C THR A 652 -26.29 18.86 -23.99
N VAL A 653 -26.31 20.19 -23.82
CA VAL A 653 -25.56 20.87 -22.76
C VAL A 653 -26.48 21.21 -21.57
N VAL A 654 -26.04 20.88 -20.36
CA VAL A 654 -26.72 21.20 -19.09
C VAL A 654 -25.76 21.86 -18.10
N TYR A 655 -26.29 22.67 -17.19
CA TYR A 655 -25.48 23.49 -16.28
C TYR A 655 -25.76 23.28 -14.80
N THR A 656 -26.79 22.52 -14.44
CA THR A 656 -27.16 22.24 -13.05
C THR A 656 -27.66 20.80 -12.91
N GLU A 657 -27.63 20.29 -11.69
CA GLU A 657 -28.20 18.99 -11.31
C GLU A 657 -29.66 18.86 -11.79
N GLU A 658 -30.48 19.91 -11.58
CA GLU A 658 -31.88 19.94 -12.03
C GLU A 658 -32.01 19.79 -13.55
N GLN A 659 -31.14 20.46 -14.33
CA GLN A 659 -31.16 20.36 -15.78
C GLN A 659 -30.73 18.98 -16.27
N MET A 660 -29.67 18.41 -15.67
CA MET A 660 -29.21 17.04 -15.93
C MET A 660 -30.33 16.03 -15.67
N ASN A 661 -30.95 16.10 -14.50
CA ASN A 661 -32.06 15.23 -14.12
C ASN A 661 -33.27 15.39 -15.05
N ALA A 662 -33.56 16.61 -15.52
CA ALA A 662 -34.67 16.85 -16.44
C ALA A 662 -34.44 16.22 -17.83
N VAL A 663 -33.21 16.23 -18.35
CA VAL A 663 -32.91 15.66 -19.68
C VAL A 663 -32.78 14.14 -19.63
N VAL A 664 -32.11 13.60 -18.61
CA VAL A 664 -31.89 12.14 -18.46
C VAL A 664 -33.20 11.41 -18.17
N ASN A 665 -34.08 11.98 -17.35
CA ASN A 665 -35.41 11.39 -17.07
C ASN A 665 -36.49 11.82 -18.08
N GLY A 666 -36.11 12.51 -19.16
CA GLY A 666 -37.02 12.95 -20.20
C GLY A 666 -37.56 11.80 -21.06
N ASN A 667 -38.57 12.08 -21.89
CA ASN A 667 -39.12 11.06 -22.81
C ASN A 667 -38.15 10.68 -23.95
N ASN A 668 -37.15 11.53 -24.21
CA ASN A 668 -36.12 11.31 -25.22
C ASN A 668 -34.77 11.71 -24.60
N PRO A 669 -34.17 10.85 -23.75
CA PRO A 669 -32.85 11.11 -23.20
C PRO A 669 -31.83 11.29 -24.34
N PRO A 670 -30.83 12.17 -24.18
CA PRO A 670 -29.84 12.43 -25.22
C PRO A 670 -28.85 11.27 -25.35
N GLU A 671 -28.38 11.02 -26.56
CA GLU A 671 -27.27 10.08 -26.84
C GLU A 671 -25.91 10.66 -26.43
N LYS A 672 -25.80 12.00 -26.47
CA LYS A 672 -24.62 12.76 -26.05
C LYS A 672 -24.99 13.85 -25.05
N LEU A 673 -24.33 13.86 -23.90
CA LEU A 673 -24.58 14.82 -22.80
C LEU A 673 -23.27 15.48 -22.38
N LEU A 674 -23.28 16.80 -22.33
CA LEU A 674 -22.22 17.62 -21.74
C LEU A 674 -22.79 18.36 -20.52
N GLY A 675 -22.29 18.08 -19.33
CA GLY A 675 -22.65 18.76 -18.09
C GLY A 675 -21.54 19.71 -17.66
N VAL A 676 -21.82 21.01 -17.62
CA VAL A 676 -20.87 22.06 -17.22
C VAL A 676 -21.37 22.73 -15.95
N PHE A 677 -20.96 22.23 -14.79
CA PHE A 677 -21.65 22.50 -13.52
C PHE A 677 -21.06 23.64 -12.68
N ALA A 678 -19.88 24.15 -13.04
CA ALA A 678 -19.22 25.25 -12.37
C ALA A 678 -18.34 26.05 -13.33
N ALA A 679 -17.91 27.25 -12.90
CA ALA A 679 -16.99 28.08 -13.66
C ALA A 679 -15.58 27.47 -13.69
N ASP A 680 -15.14 26.91 -12.57
CA ASP A 680 -13.90 26.15 -12.38
C ASP A 680 -14.28 24.74 -11.88
N ALA A 681 -13.62 24.15 -10.89
CA ALA A 681 -14.09 22.94 -10.22
C ALA A 681 -15.47 23.09 -9.54
N THR A 682 -16.14 21.98 -9.24
CA THR A 682 -17.40 21.98 -8.48
C THR A 682 -17.22 22.17 -6.97
N PHE A 683 -15.97 22.26 -6.52
CA PHE A 683 -15.53 22.51 -5.15
C PHE A 683 -14.51 23.65 -5.07
N ASP A 684 -14.26 24.14 -3.85
CA ASP A 684 -13.22 25.11 -3.54
C ASP A 684 -12.27 24.50 -2.50
N ALA A 685 -11.11 24.01 -2.97
CA ALA A 685 -10.12 23.30 -2.17
C ALA A 685 -9.09 24.20 -1.48
N THR A 686 -9.40 25.48 -1.26
CA THR A 686 -8.58 26.33 -0.40
C THR A 686 -8.63 25.87 1.06
N THR A 687 -7.72 26.37 1.91
CA THR A 687 -7.68 25.98 3.33
C THR A 687 -8.96 26.37 4.07
N GLU A 688 -9.28 25.68 5.15
CA GLU A 688 -10.43 26.01 6.00
C GLU A 688 -10.40 27.46 6.47
N GLU A 689 -9.22 27.98 6.80
CA GLU A 689 -9.02 29.37 7.18
C GLU A 689 -9.39 30.35 6.07
N ASP A 690 -9.01 30.08 4.82
CA ASP A 690 -9.31 30.95 3.68
C ASP A 690 -10.79 30.87 3.29
N LEU A 691 -11.42 29.70 3.46
CA LEU A 691 -12.87 29.53 3.38
C LEU A 691 -13.62 30.16 4.57
N GLY A 692 -12.91 30.52 5.63
CA GLY A 692 -13.47 31.07 6.85
C GLY A 692 -14.35 30.08 7.61
N LEU A 693 -14.05 28.76 7.56
CA LEU A 693 -14.77 27.74 8.34
C LEU A 693 -14.63 27.96 9.86
N ASN A 694 -13.52 28.57 10.28
CA ASN A 694 -13.28 29.08 11.63
C ASN A 694 -13.87 30.48 11.87
N THR A 695 -14.92 30.88 11.16
CA THR A 695 -15.58 32.20 11.31
C THR A 695 -17.10 32.11 11.26
N ASP A 696 -17.80 33.20 11.59
CA ASP A 696 -19.27 33.31 11.48
C ASP A 696 -19.80 33.39 10.03
N SER A 697 -18.94 33.33 9.01
CA SER A 697 -19.35 33.51 7.60
C SER A 697 -18.57 32.61 6.63
N PRO A 698 -18.68 31.28 6.78
CA PRO A 698 -17.97 30.33 5.93
C PRO A 698 -18.46 30.37 4.49
N LEU A 699 -17.52 30.19 3.57
CA LEU A 699 -17.79 29.85 2.17
C LEU A 699 -18.12 28.35 2.06
N PRO A 700 -18.97 27.94 1.09
CA PRO A 700 -19.30 26.54 0.91
C PRO A 700 -18.15 25.77 0.26
N LEU A 701 -17.91 24.53 0.70
CA LEU A 701 -16.94 23.62 0.09
C LEU A 701 -17.30 23.24 -1.37
N TYR A 702 -18.59 23.21 -1.71
CA TYR A 702 -19.09 22.80 -3.02
C TYR A 702 -20.14 23.76 -3.59
N VAL A 703 -20.19 23.86 -4.92
CA VAL A 703 -21.20 24.63 -5.66
C VAL A 703 -22.57 23.99 -5.47
N ALA A 704 -23.48 24.68 -4.78
CA ALA A 704 -24.77 24.12 -4.37
C ALA A 704 -25.72 23.68 -5.51
N THR A 705 -25.48 24.08 -6.76
CA THR A 705 -26.28 23.67 -7.93
C THR A 705 -25.64 22.56 -8.77
N ALA A 706 -24.41 22.17 -8.43
CA ALA A 706 -23.70 21.08 -9.10
C ALA A 706 -24.14 19.74 -8.48
N PRO A 707 -24.30 18.68 -9.30
CA PRO A 707 -24.47 17.31 -8.78
C PRO A 707 -23.19 16.83 -8.09
N THR A 708 -23.33 15.88 -7.17
CA THR A 708 -22.22 15.04 -6.69
C THR A 708 -21.78 14.05 -7.77
N VAL A 709 -20.57 13.50 -7.68
CA VAL A 709 -20.12 12.43 -8.62
C VAL A 709 -21.02 11.19 -8.57
N ALA A 710 -21.61 10.87 -7.42
CA ALA A 710 -22.59 9.78 -7.29
C ALA A 710 -23.87 10.05 -8.12
N GLU A 711 -24.38 11.28 -8.08
CA GLU A 711 -25.54 11.69 -8.88
C GLU A 711 -25.20 11.78 -10.38
N MET A 712 -23.99 12.22 -10.72
CA MET A 712 -23.48 12.19 -12.09
C MET A 712 -23.38 10.74 -12.62
N LEU A 713 -22.92 9.79 -11.79
CA LEU A 713 -22.84 8.37 -12.15
C LEU A 713 -24.23 7.76 -12.35
N ASP A 714 -25.17 7.98 -11.43
CA ASP A 714 -26.55 7.49 -11.56
C ASP A 714 -27.22 8.04 -12.84
N ALA A 715 -27.00 9.31 -13.16
CA ALA A 715 -27.48 9.92 -14.39
C ALA A 715 -26.82 9.30 -15.64
N THR A 716 -25.52 9.05 -15.58
CA THR A 716 -24.73 8.45 -16.68
C THR A 716 -25.17 7.03 -16.97
N LEU A 717 -25.33 6.19 -15.94
CA LEU A 717 -25.74 4.80 -16.08
C LEU A 717 -27.12 4.67 -16.75
N LYS A 718 -28.04 5.62 -16.55
CA LYS A 718 -29.32 5.65 -17.28
C LYS A 718 -29.18 5.88 -18.78
N LEU A 719 -28.09 6.50 -19.23
CA LEU A 719 -27.81 6.76 -20.63
C LEU A 719 -27.03 5.59 -21.27
N VAL A 720 -25.93 5.17 -20.65
CA VAL A 720 -24.97 4.23 -21.27
C VAL A 720 -25.37 2.76 -21.14
N SER A 721 -26.14 2.37 -20.11
CA SER A 721 -26.50 0.96 -19.85
C SER A 721 -27.39 0.30 -20.91
N ASN A 722 -27.94 1.06 -21.85
CA ASN A 722 -28.76 0.52 -22.93
C ASN A 722 -27.95 0.14 -24.17
N ASP A 723 -26.64 0.37 -24.16
CA ASP A 723 -25.77 0.02 -25.28
C ASP A 723 -25.56 -1.50 -25.36
N PRO A 724 -25.90 -2.15 -26.49
CA PRO A 724 -25.77 -3.61 -26.62
C PRO A 724 -24.33 -4.11 -26.61
N ASP A 725 -23.35 -3.26 -26.91
CA ASP A 725 -21.92 -3.61 -26.93
C ASP A 725 -21.26 -3.41 -25.55
N GLY A 726 -22.00 -2.83 -24.59
CA GLY A 726 -21.57 -2.52 -23.23
C GLY A 726 -21.06 -1.08 -23.07
N PHE A 727 -20.48 -0.78 -21.92
CA PHE A 727 -19.96 0.56 -21.63
C PHE A 727 -18.66 0.58 -20.83
N PHE A 728 -17.97 1.73 -20.89
CA PHE A 728 -16.85 2.07 -20.03
C PHE A 728 -17.04 3.47 -19.41
N VAL A 729 -17.06 3.54 -18.08
CA VAL A 729 -17.11 4.79 -17.32
C VAL A 729 -15.79 5.01 -16.61
N VAL A 730 -15.22 6.19 -16.77
CA VAL A 730 -14.13 6.72 -15.93
C VAL A 730 -14.71 7.85 -15.09
N LEU A 731 -14.61 7.71 -13.77
CA LEU A 731 -15.11 8.67 -12.81
C LEU A 731 -13.99 9.09 -11.86
N GLU A 732 -13.83 10.38 -11.64
CA GLU A 732 -12.84 10.95 -10.72
C GLU A 732 -13.52 11.84 -9.68
N GLU A 733 -13.18 11.67 -8.40
CA GLU A 733 -13.52 12.63 -7.36
C GLU A 733 -12.26 13.42 -7.00
N GLU A 734 -11.89 14.37 -7.85
CA GLU A 734 -10.69 15.22 -7.72
C GLU A 734 -10.58 15.92 -6.35
N GLY A 735 -11.73 16.20 -5.72
CA GLY A 735 -11.76 16.84 -4.41
C GLY A 735 -11.00 16.07 -3.34
N THR A 736 -10.89 14.73 -3.44
CA THR A 736 -10.17 13.95 -2.42
C THR A 736 -8.67 14.26 -2.41
N ASP A 737 -8.08 14.57 -3.56
CA ASP A 737 -6.69 15.00 -3.67
C ASP A 737 -6.54 16.47 -3.28
N ASN A 738 -7.29 17.36 -3.94
CA ASN A 738 -7.01 18.79 -3.82
C ASN A 738 -7.28 19.33 -2.41
N PHE A 739 -8.32 18.84 -1.72
CA PHE A 739 -8.55 19.22 -0.34
C PHE A 739 -7.41 18.72 0.55
N ALA A 740 -6.95 17.49 0.37
CA ALA A 740 -5.89 16.90 1.19
C ALA A 740 -4.52 17.55 0.94
N ASN A 741 -4.17 17.87 -0.31
CA ASN A 741 -2.95 18.60 -0.65
C ASN A 741 -2.97 20.06 -0.13
N SER A 742 -4.15 20.64 0.11
CA SER A 742 -4.29 21.89 0.86
C SER A 742 -4.32 21.72 2.38
N ASN A 743 -4.28 20.48 2.87
CA ASN A 743 -4.53 20.09 4.26
C ASN A 743 -5.86 20.61 4.80
N ASN A 744 -6.92 20.42 4.02
CA ASN A 744 -8.29 20.73 4.39
C ASN A 744 -9.05 19.45 4.77
N ALA A 745 -8.99 19.05 6.03
CA ALA A 745 -9.63 17.84 6.53
C ALA A 745 -11.16 17.84 6.37
N ALA A 746 -11.81 19.00 6.55
CA ALA A 746 -13.27 19.08 6.43
C ALA A 746 -13.75 18.81 4.99
N GLY A 747 -13.06 19.38 4.01
CA GLY A 747 -13.29 19.18 2.58
C GLY A 747 -12.90 17.78 2.14
N THR A 748 -11.79 17.26 2.65
CA THR A 748 -11.32 15.88 2.38
C THR A 748 -12.38 14.85 2.79
N ILE A 749 -12.90 14.93 4.03
CA ILE A 749 -13.94 13.99 4.51
C ILE A 749 -15.22 14.08 3.65
N GLU A 750 -15.63 15.28 3.22
CA GLU A 750 -16.78 15.44 2.33
C GLU A 750 -16.52 14.90 0.92
N ALA A 751 -15.31 15.03 0.38
CA ALA A 751 -14.94 14.46 -0.91
C ALA A 751 -14.96 12.93 -0.86
N VAL A 752 -14.35 12.32 0.17
CA VAL A 752 -14.37 10.86 0.37
C VAL A 752 -15.81 10.36 0.51
N ARG A 753 -16.70 11.13 1.16
CA ARG A 753 -18.14 10.80 1.27
C ARG A 753 -18.81 10.72 -0.09
N ARG A 754 -18.46 11.62 -1.02
CA ARG A 754 -19.00 11.66 -2.38
C ARG A 754 -18.46 10.50 -3.23
N ALA A 755 -17.17 10.20 -3.12
CA ALA A 755 -16.57 9.03 -3.74
C ALA A 755 -17.21 7.73 -3.23
N ASP A 756 -17.37 7.57 -1.92
CA ASP A 756 -18.00 6.39 -1.32
C ASP A 756 -19.46 6.22 -1.77
N ALA A 757 -20.20 7.32 -1.92
CA ALA A 757 -21.55 7.29 -2.47
C ALA A 757 -21.56 6.82 -3.94
N ALA A 758 -20.58 7.22 -4.75
CA ALA A 758 -20.44 6.76 -6.13
C ALA A 758 -20.10 5.26 -6.22
N ILE A 759 -19.24 4.76 -5.34
CA ILE A 759 -18.97 3.32 -5.19
C ILE A 759 -20.27 2.58 -4.87
N GLY A 760 -21.08 3.11 -3.95
CA GLY A 760 -22.40 2.56 -3.64
C GLY A 760 -23.32 2.46 -4.87
N VAL A 761 -23.39 3.52 -5.69
CA VAL A 761 -24.16 3.52 -6.95
C VAL A 761 -23.65 2.45 -7.93
N ALA A 762 -22.32 2.32 -8.07
CA ALA A 762 -21.70 1.33 -8.95
C ALA A 762 -21.98 -0.11 -8.50
N MET A 763 -21.82 -0.39 -7.20
CA MET A 763 -22.11 -1.71 -6.63
C MET A 763 -23.61 -2.05 -6.76
N ASP A 764 -24.50 -1.09 -6.52
CA ASP A 764 -25.94 -1.31 -6.69
C ASP A 764 -26.32 -1.57 -8.15
N TYR A 765 -25.57 -1.03 -9.12
CA TYR A 765 -25.73 -1.36 -10.54
C TYR A 765 -25.34 -2.81 -10.84
N VAL A 766 -24.19 -3.28 -10.33
CA VAL A 766 -23.76 -4.69 -10.43
C VAL A 766 -24.82 -5.62 -9.82
N ASP A 767 -25.28 -5.31 -8.61
CA ASP A 767 -26.19 -6.14 -7.85
C ASP A 767 -27.57 -6.29 -8.49
N ASN A 768 -28.08 -5.21 -9.10
CA ASN A 768 -29.48 -5.10 -9.47
C ASN A 768 -29.74 -4.93 -10.97
N VAL A 769 -28.72 -4.63 -11.78
CA VAL A 769 -28.88 -4.30 -13.21
C VAL A 769 -28.07 -5.22 -14.10
N ASP A 770 -26.74 -5.23 -13.99
CA ASP A 770 -25.87 -6.05 -14.85
C ASP A 770 -24.68 -6.64 -14.09
N PRO A 771 -24.69 -7.96 -13.78
CA PRO A 771 -23.59 -8.61 -13.07
C PRO A 771 -22.32 -8.76 -13.91
N ASN A 772 -22.35 -8.46 -15.22
CA ASN A 772 -21.17 -8.46 -16.09
C ASN A 772 -20.47 -7.10 -16.05
N THR A 773 -20.27 -6.54 -14.85
CA THR A 773 -19.66 -5.22 -14.68
C THR A 773 -18.56 -5.32 -13.64
N LEU A 774 -17.36 -4.85 -13.97
CA LEU A 774 -16.28 -4.59 -13.03
C LEU A 774 -16.45 -3.18 -12.45
N VAL A 775 -16.36 -3.09 -11.12
CA VAL A 775 -16.13 -1.83 -10.41
C VAL A 775 -14.75 -1.91 -9.78
N VAL A 776 -13.87 -0.97 -10.10
CA VAL A 776 -12.51 -0.92 -9.56
C VAL A 776 -12.17 0.50 -9.11
N THR A 777 -11.58 0.61 -7.92
CA THR A 777 -11.06 1.87 -7.38
C THR A 777 -9.54 1.85 -7.36
N ALA A 778 -8.91 2.91 -7.87
CA ALA A 778 -7.47 3.14 -7.71
C ALA A 778 -7.21 4.64 -7.51
N ALA A 779 -6.34 4.97 -6.56
CA ALA A 779 -5.74 6.29 -6.43
C ALA A 779 -4.27 6.17 -6.87
N ASP A 780 -3.70 7.21 -7.46
CA ASP A 780 -2.30 7.21 -7.90
C ASP A 780 -1.33 7.69 -6.81
N SER A 781 -1.82 8.43 -5.82
CA SER A 781 -1.08 8.92 -4.65
C SER A 781 -1.90 8.81 -3.34
N ASP A 782 -1.22 9.05 -2.21
CA ASP A 782 -1.80 9.39 -0.89
C ASP A 782 -1.56 10.89 -0.64
N ALA A 783 -2.59 11.72 -0.81
CA ALA A 783 -2.50 13.17 -0.76
C ALA A 783 -2.37 13.68 0.69
N GLY A 784 -1.40 14.56 0.93
CA GLY A 784 -1.11 15.17 2.24
C GLY A 784 -0.60 14.23 3.34
N GLY A 785 -0.67 12.89 3.13
CA GLY A 785 -0.30 11.89 4.11
C GLY A 785 -1.19 11.95 5.35
N LEU A 786 -2.51 11.93 5.15
CA LEU A 786 -3.52 12.04 6.20
C LEU A 786 -3.35 10.95 7.28
N GLN A 787 -3.27 11.36 8.54
CA GLN A 787 -3.27 10.45 9.68
C GLN A 787 -4.34 10.84 10.71
N VAL A 788 -5.12 9.86 11.17
CA VAL A 788 -6.14 10.10 12.20
C VAL A 788 -5.51 9.94 13.58
N PHE A 789 -5.50 11.04 14.32
CA PHE A 789 -4.94 11.08 15.66
C PHE A 789 -6.05 11.13 16.71
N GLN A 790 -5.99 10.18 17.64
CA GLN A 790 -6.75 10.25 18.87
C GLN A 790 -5.91 9.72 20.03
N PHE A 791 -5.74 10.57 21.04
CA PHE A 791 -4.96 10.22 22.23
C PHE A 791 -5.83 9.75 23.41
N ALA A 792 -7.12 10.13 23.46
CA ALA A 792 -7.97 9.77 24.59
C ALA A 792 -9.42 9.55 24.16
N PRO A 793 -10.00 8.44 24.62
CA PRO A 793 -11.01 8.50 25.68
C PRO A 793 -10.58 7.86 27.01
N TYR A 794 -9.48 7.08 27.07
CA TYR A 794 -8.95 6.54 28.33
C TYR A 794 -8.13 7.57 29.12
N THR A 795 -8.57 7.90 30.34
CA THR A 795 -7.79 8.77 31.24
C THR A 795 -6.83 7.94 32.09
N ARG A 796 -5.53 7.96 31.76
CA ARG A 796 -4.50 7.31 32.57
C ARG A 796 -4.51 7.80 34.03
N PRO A 797 -4.23 6.92 35.02
CA PRO A 797 -4.11 7.33 36.42
C PRO A 797 -3.05 8.43 36.61
N SER A 798 -3.30 9.34 37.54
CA SER A 798 -2.42 10.50 37.78
C SER A 798 -0.98 10.07 38.10
N GLY A 799 -0.02 10.66 37.38
CA GLY A 799 1.41 10.39 37.56
C GLY A 799 2.03 9.48 36.50
N ASN A 800 1.22 8.93 35.58
CA ASN A 800 1.70 8.22 34.40
C ASN A 800 1.97 9.22 33.25
N PRO A 801 3.02 8.99 32.43
CA PRO A 801 3.31 9.84 31.27
C PRO A 801 2.21 9.74 30.22
N VAL A 802 1.99 10.86 29.54
CA VAL A 802 0.97 11.09 28.51
C VAL A 802 1.66 11.83 27.38
N SER A 803 1.68 11.26 26.17
CA SER A 803 2.39 11.77 24.99
C SER A 803 1.40 12.29 23.95
N GLY A 804 0.67 13.36 24.28
CA GLY A 804 -0.26 13.99 23.34
C GLY A 804 -1.29 14.88 24.02
N PRO A 805 -1.92 15.79 23.27
CA PRO A 805 -3.02 16.59 23.78
C PRO A 805 -4.28 15.73 23.95
N ALA A 806 -5.01 15.94 25.05
CA ALA A 806 -6.40 15.49 25.12
C ALA A 806 -7.24 16.39 24.20
N LEU A 807 -8.12 15.78 23.41
CA LEU A 807 -8.96 16.52 22.47
C LEU A 807 -10.35 16.74 23.07
N GLY A 808 -10.62 17.97 23.52
CA GLY A 808 -11.96 18.42 23.84
C GLY A 808 -12.83 18.53 22.58
N ALA A 809 -14.13 18.83 22.77
CA ALA A 809 -15.00 19.16 21.64
C ALA A 809 -14.61 20.48 20.98
N GLU A 810 -14.22 21.44 21.81
CA GLU A 810 -13.75 22.77 21.41
C GLU A 810 -12.51 23.10 22.25
N GLU A 811 -11.48 23.68 21.63
CA GLU A 811 -10.28 24.16 22.31
C GLU A 811 -9.99 25.62 21.90
N ALA A 812 -9.57 26.45 22.86
CA ALA A 812 -9.33 27.87 22.57
C ALA A 812 -8.08 28.11 21.70
N GLU A 813 -7.17 27.15 21.65
CA GLU A 813 -5.96 27.15 20.82
C GLU A 813 -5.87 25.78 20.15
N VAL A 814 -5.35 25.74 18.92
CA VAL A 814 -5.21 24.49 18.17
C VAL A 814 -4.25 23.52 18.88
N PRO A 815 -4.67 22.26 19.13
CA PRO A 815 -3.79 21.24 19.66
C PRO A 815 -2.69 20.85 18.68
N PHE A 816 -1.57 20.33 19.18
CA PHE A 816 -0.48 19.84 18.34
C PHE A 816 0.21 18.63 18.97
N ILE A 817 0.83 17.83 18.12
CA ILE A 817 1.77 16.76 18.50
C ILE A 817 3.18 17.15 18.07
N TYR A 818 4.19 16.38 18.46
CA TYR A 818 5.58 16.64 18.08
C TYR A 818 6.03 15.66 17.00
N ALA A 819 6.75 16.20 16.02
CA ALA A 819 7.64 15.48 15.12
C ALA A 819 9.09 15.92 15.39
N ASN A 820 10.06 15.07 15.06
CA ASN A 820 11.49 15.28 15.26
C ASN A 820 11.87 15.63 16.73
N PRO A 821 12.13 14.62 17.57
CA PRO A 821 12.44 14.81 18.99
C PRO A 821 13.85 15.35 19.30
N THR A 822 14.73 15.56 18.30
CA THR A 822 16.14 15.96 18.55
C THR A 822 16.37 17.46 18.66
N THR A 823 15.35 18.29 18.40
CA THR A 823 15.43 19.74 18.62
C THR A 823 15.15 20.11 20.09
N GLU A 824 15.68 21.24 20.60
CA GLU A 824 15.51 21.66 22.02
C GLU A 824 14.04 21.77 22.49
N ALA A 825 13.07 21.83 21.57
CA ALA A 825 11.64 21.93 21.86
C ALA A 825 10.72 20.99 21.04
N GLY A 826 11.26 20.16 20.15
CA GLY A 826 10.49 19.43 19.12
C GLY A 826 9.94 20.34 18.01
N THR A 827 9.52 19.76 16.88
CA THR A 827 8.76 20.45 15.83
C THR A 827 7.27 20.20 16.01
N PRO A 828 6.43 21.22 16.26
CA PRO A 828 5.00 21.02 16.42
C PRO A 828 4.31 20.71 15.08
N VAL A 829 3.51 19.65 15.07
CA VAL A 829 2.54 19.32 14.03
C VAL A 829 1.16 19.66 14.58
N PHE A 830 0.56 20.75 14.09
CA PHE A 830 -0.77 21.17 14.49
C PHE A 830 -1.80 20.19 13.97
N LEU A 831 -2.81 19.88 14.78
CA LEU A 831 -3.91 19.02 14.38
C LEU A 831 -4.97 19.84 13.65
N ASP A 832 -5.49 19.26 12.58
CA ASP A 832 -6.60 19.79 11.83
C ASP A 832 -7.92 19.23 12.37
N GLY A 833 -8.94 20.07 12.39
CA GLY A 833 -10.25 19.83 13.00
C GLY A 833 -11.39 20.09 12.04
N ALA A 834 -12.63 20.05 12.55
CA ALA A 834 -13.83 20.32 11.74
C ALA A 834 -13.89 21.77 11.20
N THR A 835 -13.08 22.67 11.75
CA THR A 835 -13.00 24.10 11.39
C THR A 835 -11.60 24.55 10.96
N GLY A 836 -10.67 23.63 10.72
CA GLY A 836 -9.31 23.94 10.30
C GLY A 836 -8.24 23.72 11.38
N SER A 837 -7.06 24.28 11.13
CA SER A 837 -5.83 24.10 11.94
C SER A 837 -5.47 25.34 12.77
N THR A 838 -6.49 26.15 13.09
CA THR A 838 -6.38 27.36 13.90
C THR A 838 -7.49 27.43 14.95
N GLY A 839 -7.25 28.20 16.02
CA GLY A 839 -8.22 28.37 17.10
C GLY A 839 -7.99 29.66 17.87
N SER A 840 -9.07 30.23 18.41
CA SER A 840 -9.06 31.41 19.26
C SER A 840 -10.20 31.37 20.28
N VAL A 841 -10.21 32.30 21.24
CA VAL A 841 -11.33 32.41 22.20
C VAL A 841 -12.66 32.81 21.52
N GLU A 842 -12.60 33.53 20.41
CA GLU A 842 -13.81 33.96 19.66
C GLU A 842 -14.32 32.86 18.73
N PHE A 843 -13.39 32.16 18.09
CA PHE A 843 -13.62 31.03 17.20
C PHE A 843 -12.72 29.87 17.65
N PRO A 844 -13.18 29.01 18.58
CA PRO A 844 -12.38 27.90 19.06
C PRO A 844 -12.12 26.88 17.95
N TRP A 845 -11.04 26.12 18.11
CA TRP A 845 -10.75 24.95 17.28
C TRP A 845 -11.73 23.83 17.64
N ASP A 846 -12.37 23.24 16.64
CA ASP A 846 -13.36 22.17 16.82
C ASP A 846 -12.78 20.83 16.38
N SER A 847 -12.81 19.83 17.26
CA SER A 847 -12.42 18.46 16.89
C SER A 847 -13.47 17.79 16.02
N PHE A 848 -13.10 16.73 15.30
CA PHE A 848 -14.08 15.79 14.76
C PHE A 848 -14.64 14.90 15.88
N ALA A 849 -15.93 14.62 15.85
CA ALA A 849 -16.57 13.68 16.78
C ALA A 849 -16.78 12.33 16.09
N ALA A 850 -16.26 11.26 16.66
CA ALA A 850 -16.53 9.92 16.15
C ALA A 850 -17.91 9.44 16.61
N THR A 851 -18.62 8.76 15.72
CA THR A 851 -19.80 7.98 16.07
C THR A 851 -19.38 6.82 16.97
N ASP A 852 -20.20 6.54 18.00
CA ASP A 852 -19.96 5.48 18.99
C ASP A 852 -19.73 4.11 18.32
N SER A 853 -18.84 3.31 18.92
CA SER A 853 -18.70 1.89 18.61
C SER A 853 -19.87 1.10 19.23
N ILE A 854 -19.95 -0.20 18.94
CA ILE A 854 -20.91 -1.10 19.60
C ILE A 854 -20.61 -1.27 21.09
N ASP A 855 -19.38 -0.97 21.52
CA ASP A 855 -18.93 -1.06 22.92
C ASP A 855 -19.14 0.26 23.68
N GLY A 856 -19.15 1.39 22.98
CA GLY A 856 -19.48 2.67 23.58
C GLY A 856 -18.89 3.89 22.87
N PRO A 857 -18.85 5.03 23.58
CA PRO A 857 -18.35 6.27 23.01
C PRO A 857 -16.86 6.20 22.64
N MET A 858 -16.53 6.64 21.42
CA MET A 858 -15.16 6.67 20.89
C MET A 858 -14.46 8.00 21.09
N GLY A 859 -15.17 9.05 21.49
CA GLY A 859 -14.58 10.38 21.71
C GLY A 859 -14.25 11.14 20.43
N ASN A 860 -13.38 12.13 20.57
CA ASN A 860 -13.05 13.07 19.51
C ASN A 860 -11.67 12.79 18.91
N PHE A 861 -11.47 13.15 17.66
CA PHE A 861 -10.21 12.99 16.96
C PHE A 861 -9.85 14.24 16.16
N GLY A 862 -8.58 14.34 15.78
CA GLY A 862 -8.07 15.32 14.84
C GLY A 862 -7.30 14.64 13.72
N VAL A 863 -6.97 15.41 12.68
CA VAL A 863 -6.14 14.95 11.58
C VAL A 863 -4.73 15.52 11.74
N ALA A 864 -3.73 14.66 11.67
CA ALA A 864 -2.34 15.04 11.52
C ALA A 864 -1.94 14.84 10.07
N TRP A 865 -1.26 15.82 9.49
CA TRP A 865 -0.78 15.78 8.11
C TRP A 865 0.74 15.66 8.12
N VAL A 866 1.28 14.80 7.25
CA VAL A 866 2.73 14.79 7.00
C VAL A 866 3.12 16.06 6.24
N GLY A 867 2.36 16.43 5.22
CA GLY A 867 2.68 17.56 4.36
C GLY A 867 1.53 17.99 3.46
N THR A 868 1.81 18.88 2.52
CA THR A 868 0.94 19.23 1.38
C THR A 868 1.19 18.46 0.07
N PRO A 869 2.29 17.71 -0.13
CA PRO A 869 2.46 16.89 -1.34
C PRO A 869 1.73 15.55 -1.31
N ASP A 870 1.77 14.88 -2.45
CA ASP A 870 1.47 13.46 -2.66
C ASP A 870 2.55 12.53 -2.09
N PHE A 871 2.15 11.33 -1.68
CA PHE A 871 3.03 10.26 -1.18
C PHE A 871 2.70 8.89 -1.84
N PRO A 872 3.65 7.94 -1.99
CA PRO A 872 3.44 6.68 -2.72
C PRO A 872 2.99 5.48 -1.87
N GLY A 873 3.07 5.57 -0.54
CA GLY A 873 3.22 4.39 0.32
C GLY A 873 1.94 3.74 0.85
N SER A 874 0.82 4.46 0.94
CA SER A 874 -0.35 4.06 1.75
C SER A 874 -1.61 3.76 0.95
N ILE A 875 -1.47 3.37 -0.32
CA ILE A 875 -2.60 3.27 -1.24
C ILE A 875 -3.14 1.84 -1.31
N VAL A 876 -4.47 1.69 -1.28
CA VAL A 876 -5.16 0.40 -1.42
C VAL A 876 -6.22 0.50 -2.51
N SER A 877 -6.10 -0.32 -3.55
CA SER A 877 -7.12 -0.50 -4.57
C SER A 877 -8.12 -1.56 -4.14
N LYS A 878 -9.38 -1.43 -4.57
CA LYS A 878 -10.43 -2.41 -4.32
C LYS A 878 -11.26 -2.68 -5.57
N ALA A 879 -11.78 -3.89 -5.67
CA ALA A 879 -12.61 -4.32 -6.80
C ALA A 879 -13.88 -5.05 -6.36
N TYR A 880 -14.91 -4.99 -7.22
CA TYR A 880 -16.20 -5.67 -7.04
C TYR A 880 -16.82 -6.02 -8.39
N GLY A 881 -17.45 -7.19 -8.49
CA GLY A 881 -18.13 -7.64 -9.71
C GLY A 881 -17.29 -8.54 -10.61
N LEU A 882 -17.54 -8.49 -11.92
CA LEU A 882 -16.83 -9.31 -12.91
C LEU A 882 -15.31 -9.05 -12.84
N ASN A 883 -14.50 -10.12 -12.82
CA ASN A 883 -13.04 -10.08 -12.78
C ASN A 883 -12.43 -9.39 -11.54
N ALA A 884 -13.21 -9.09 -10.50
CA ALA A 884 -12.68 -8.51 -9.27
C ALA A 884 -11.68 -9.45 -8.56
N ASP A 885 -11.84 -10.76 -8.76
CA ASP A 885 -10.95 -11.82 -8.28
C ASP A 885 -9.57 -11.81 -8.93
N LEU A 886 -9.37 -11.07 -10.03
CA LEU A 886 -8.04 -10.88 -10.62
C LEU A 886 -7.16 -9.93 -9.81
N LEU A 887 -7.72 -9.10 -8.93
CA LEU A 887 -6.96 -8.11 -8.15
C LEU A 887 -6.04 -8.84 -7.14
N PRO A 888 -4.70 -8.75 -7.27
CA PRO A 888 -3.78 -9.37 -6.32
C PRO A 888 -3.67 -8.55 -5.03
N SER A 889 -3.12 -9.16 -3.98
CA SER A 889 -2.89 -8.53 -2.67
C SER A 889 -1.88 -7.37 -2.68
N THR A 890 -0.98 -7.33 -3.67
CA THR A 890 -0.13 -6.18 -4.05
C THR A 890 -0.12 -6.09 -5.58
N LEU A 891 -0.34 -4.91 -6.13
CA LEU A 891 -0.39 -4.67 -7.58
C LEU A 891 0.52 -3.52 -8.00
N ASP A 892 1.13 -3.66 -9.18
CA ASP A 892 1.68 -2.52 -9.91
C ASP A 892 0.55 -1.66 -10.51
N ASN A 893 0.76 -0.36 -10.62
CA ASN A 893 -0.24 0.56 -11.19
C ASN A 893 -0.69 0.20 -12.62
N THR A 894 0.17 -0.44 -13.42
CA THR A 894 -0.18 -0.92 -14.76
C THR A 894 -1.25 -2.02 -14.76
N PHE A 895 -1.39 -2.77 -13.67
CA PHE A 895 -2.32 -3.90 -13.58
C PHE A 895 -3.80 -3.47 -13.60
N ILE A 896 -4.10 -2.23 -13.17
CA ILE A 896 -5.46 -1.67 -13.26
C ILE A 896 -5.94 -1.65 -14.72
N TYR A 897 -5.07 -1.26 -15.66
CA TYR A 897 -5.37 -1.32 -17.10
C TYR A 897 -5.67 -2.75 -17.55
N GLU A 898 -4.83 -3.71 -17.18
CA GLU A 898 -4.98 -5.12 -17.56
C GLU A 898 -6.35 -5.66 -17.13
N MET A 899 -6.76 -5.41 -15.88
CA MET A 899 -8.07 -5.81 -15.38
C MET A 899 -9.22 -5.19 -16.18
N MET A 900 -9.15 -3.89 -16.44
CA MET A 900 -10.16 -3.19 -17.24
C MET A 900 -10.21 -3.74 -18.68
N TYR A 901 -9.05 -3.97 -19.29
CA TYR A 901 -8.93 -4.44 -20.66
C TYR A 901 -9.51 -5.83 -20.84
N ARG A 902 -9.14 -6.78 -19.97
CA ARG A 902 -9.69 -8.14 -19.95
C ARG A 902 -11.20 -8.13 -19.74
N THR A 903 -11.71 -7.23 -18.90
CA THR A 903 -13.16 -7.11 -18.70
C THR A 903 -13.87 -6.58 -19.93
N LEU A 904 -13.32 -5.57 -20.62
CA LEU A 904 -13.97 -4.96 -21.79
C LEU A 904 -13.87 -5.84 -23.04
N PHE A 905 -12.75 -6.54 -23.23
CA PHE A 905 -12.36 -7.17 -24.50
C PHE A 905 -12.07 -8.68 -24.41
N GLY A 906 -11.89 -9.24 -23.21
CA GLY A 906 -11.60 -10.65 -22.94
C GLY A 906 -10.11 -10.98 -22.85
N ASP A 907 -9.77 -12.10 -22.21
CA ASP A 907 -8.38 -12.52 -21.96
C ASP A 907 -7.58 -12.74 -23.26
N GLU A 908 -8.19 -13.32 -24.30
CA GLU A 908 -7.52 -13.55 -25.59
C GLU A 908 -7.14 -12.24 -26.31
N ALA A 909 -7.69 -11.09 -25.89
CA ALA A 909 -7.36 -9.79 -26.45
C ALA A 909 -6.17 -9.14 -25.74
N PHE A 910 -5.81 -9.58 -24.53
CA PHE A 910 -4.69 -9.06 -23.76
C PHE A 910 -3.47 -9.99 -23.89
N GLU A 911 -2.68 -9.76 -24.93
CA GLU A 911 -1.32 -10.31 -25.03
C GLU A 911 -0.36 -9.21 -24.59
N PRO A 912 0.15 -9.22 -23.33
CA PRO A 912 1.10 -8.20 -22.90
C PRO A 912 2.30 -8.24 -23.85
N PRO A 913 2.98 -7.09 -24.11
CA PRO A 913 4.22 -7.10 -24.86
C PRO A 913 5.21 -8.01 -24.14
N VAL A 914 5.34 -9.23 -24.65
CA VAL A 914 6.19 -10.23 -24.02
C VAL A 914 7.61 -9.77 -24.27
N ALA A 915 8.38 -9.53 -23.19
CA ALA A 915 9.81 -9.25 -23.28
C ALA A 915 10.44 -10.19 -24.31
N GLU A 916 11.35 -9.72 -25.17
CA GLU A 916 11.97 -10.53 -26.22
C GLU A 916 12.93 -11.60 -25.66
N LEU A 917 12.69 -12.07 -24.44
CA LEU A 917 13.53 -12.93 -23.62
C LEU A 917 12.88 -14.29 -23.38
N VAL A 918 13.69 -15.34 -23.36
CA VAL A 918 13.33 -16.65 -22.82
C VAL A 918 13.69 -16.65 -21.34
N ASP A 919 12.68 -16.59 -20.48
CA ASP A 919 12.83 -16.70 -19.03
C ASP A 919 12.94 -18.16 -18.61
N LEU A 920 14.09 -18.53 -18.04
CA LEU A 920 14.32 -19.84 -17.42
C LEU A 920 14.71 -19.70 -15.94
N THR A 921 14.48 -18.55 -15.31
CA THR A 921 14.90 -18.25 -13.93
C THR A 921 14.25 -19.18 -12.90
N GLY A 922 13.01 -19.60 -13.13
CA GLY A 922 12.28 -20.53 -12.26
C GLY A 922 12.63 -22.02 -12.42
N ILE A 923 13.64 -22.38 -13.23
CA ILE A 923 14.02 -23.77 -13.48
C ILE A 923 15.49 -24.01 -13.11
N ASP A 924 15.74 -24.88 -12.13
CA ASP A 924 17.09 -25.29 -11.77
C ASP A 924 17.63 -26.38 -12.73
N GLY A 925 18.87 -26.19 -13.21
CA GLY A 925 19.58 -27.14 -14.06
C GLY A 925 19.30 -26.98 -15.57
N ASP A 926 19.80 -27.91 -16.39
CA ASP A 926 19.66 -27.81 -17.85
C ASP A 926 18.19 -27.99 -18.29
N VAL A 927 17.74 -27.17 -19.24
CA VAL A 927 16.40 -27.17 -19.83
C VAL A 927 16.47 -27.53 -21.30
N VAL A 928 15.65 -28.48 -21.76
CA VAL A 928 15.47 -28.77 -23.19
C VAL A 928 14.34 -27.90 -23.74
N VAL A 929 14.70 -26.98 -24.61
CA VAL A 929 13.78 -26.14 -25.37
C VAL A 929 13.53 -26.78 -26.73
N ASP A 930 12.30 -27.21 -27.00
CA ASP A 930 11.86 -27.73 -28.29
C ASP A 930 11.37 -26.57 -29.17
N ILE A 931 12.01 -26.36 -30.32
CA ILE A 931 11.82 -25.18 -31.16
C ILE A 931 11.48 -25.63 -32.58
N THR A 932 10.38 -25.14 -33.14
CA THR A 932 10.11 -25.21 -34.58
C THR A 932 10.74 -23.99 -35.24
N VAL A 933 11.57 -24.17 -36.27
CA VAL A 933 12.24 -23.09 -37.01
C VAL A 933 11.77 -23.14 -38.46
N THR A 934 11.31 -22.00 -38.99
CA THR A 934 10.94 -21.80 -40.40
C THR A 934 11.74 -20.63 -40.97
N ARG A 935 12.14 -20.71 -42.25
CA ARG A 935 12.85 -19.62 -42.92
C ARG A 935 12.20 -19.28 -44.26
N GLU A 936 11.86 -18.02 -44.49
CA GLU A 936 11.43 -17.48 -45.80
C GLU A 936 12.40 -16.40 -46.35
N ALA A 937 13.62 -16.33 -45.83
CA ALA A 937 14.62 -15.32 -46.25
C ALA A 937 15.40 -15.61 -47.54
N THR A 938 15.85 -14.53 -48.18
CA THR A 938 16.86 -14.58 -49.27
C THR A 938 18.28 -14.80 -48.74
N PHE A 939 18.59 -14.33 -47.53
CA PHE A 939 19.88 -14.54 -46.86
C PHE A 939 19.93 -15.84 -46.07
N ASP A 940 21.13 -16.38 -45.83
CA ASP A 940 21.34 -17.56 -44.99
C ASP A 940 21.39 -17.15 -43.52
N ASN A 941 20.24 -16.70 -42.99
CA ASN A 941 20.12 -16.20 -41.63
C ASN A 941 20.29 -17.32 -40.60
N VAL A 942 21.10 -17.06 -39.57
CA VAL A 942 21.38 -18.00 -38.47
C VAL A 942 20.93 -17.37 -37.16
N LEU A 943 20.07 -18.04 -36.41
CA LEU A 943 19.64 -17.58 -35.10
C LEU A 943 20.48 -18.21 -33.99
N ARG A 944 20.92 -17.38 -33.05
CA ARG A 944 21.65 -17.77 -31.84
C ARG A 944 21.02 -17.09 -30.62
N PHE A 945 21.52 -17.44 -29.44
CA PHE A 945 21.10 -16.85 -28.17
C PHE A 945 22.32 -16.39 -27.39
N TYR A 946 22.12 -15.46 -26.45
CA TYR A 946 23.09 -15.08 -25.43
C TYR A 946 22.37 -14.96 -24.08
N GLU A 947 23.10 -15.20 -23.00
CA GLU A 947 22.60 -15.04 -21.63
C GLU A 947 22.46 -13.56 -21.28
N THR A 948 21.43 -13.22 -20.52
CA THR A 948 21.08 -11.84 -20.17
C THR A 948 20.37 -11.77 -18.81
N ASP A 949 20.25 -10.57 -18.24
CA ASP A 949 19.28 -10.27 -17.18
C ASP A 949 17.86 -10.07 -17.73
N ALA A 950 16.91 -9.74 -16.84
CA ALA A 950 15.51 -9.50 -17.17
C ALA A 950 15.29 -8.31 -18.13
N GLN A 951 16.32 -7.49 -18.34
CA GLN A 951 16.30 -6.27 -19.15
C GLN A 951 16.99 -6.43 -20.50
N GLY A 952 17.56 -7.60 -20.80
CA GLY A 952 18.31 -7.77 -22.05
C GLY A 952 19.78 -7.33 -21.98
N ARG A 953 20.34 -7.08 -20.78
CA ARG A 953 21.74 -6.63 -20.63
C ARG A 953 22.76 -7.72 -20.87
N VAL A 954 23.83 -7.37 -21.58
CA VAL A 954 25.04 -8.19 -21.74
C VAL A 954 26.29 -7.34 -21.51
N ASP A 955 27.21 -7.83 -20.69
CA ASP A 955 28.39 -7.08 -20.22
C ASP A 955 28.05 -5.69 -19.62
N GLY A 956 26.85 -5.56 -19.02
CA GLY A 956 26.36 -4.33 -18.41
C GLY A 956 25.84 -3.28 -19.40
N LEU A 957 25.63 -3.64 -20.66
CA LEU A 957 25.07 -2.77 -21.71
C LEU A 957 23.65 -3.20 -22.07
N VAL A 958 22.74 -2.25 -22.30
CA VAL A 958 21.38 -2.50 -22.82
C VAL A 958 21.32 -2.33 -24.34
N ALA A 959 20.27 -2.87 -24.97
CA ALA A 959 20.05 -2.67 -26.40
C ALA A 959 19.98 -1.17 -26.75
N GLY A 960 20.69 -0.77 -27.82
CA GLY A 960 20.85 0.64 -28.21
C GLY A 960 22.12 1.31 -27.65
N ASP A 961 22.78 0.72 -26.65
CA ASP A 961 24.07 1.22 -26.15
C ASP A 961 25.19 1.07 -27.18
N ALA A 962 26.09 2.05 -27.19
CA ALA A 962 27.27 2.00 -28.05
C ALA A 962 28.18 0.81 -27.67
N GLY A 963 28.21 -0.21 -28.52
CA GLY A 963 29.02 -1.42 -28.32
C GLY A 963 28.21 -2.63 -27.85
N TYR A 964 26.90 -2.50 -27.68
CA TYR A 964 25.99 -3.59 -27.30
C TYR A 964 26.12 -4.79 -28.25
N GLU A 965 26.06 -4.59 -29.56
CA GLU A 965 26.15 -5.68 -30.55
C GLU A 965 27.52 -6.35 -30.52
N THR A 966 28.56 -5.62 -30.11
CA THR A 966 29.89 -6.18 -29.91
C THR A 966 29.93 -7.09 -28.67
N ALA A 967 29.25 -6.70 -27.59
CA ALA A 967 29.09 -7.51 -26.38
C ALA A 967 28.21 -8.74 -26.64
N VAL A 968 27.10 -8.58 -27.36
CA VAL A 968 26.25 -9.69 -27.84
C VAL A 968 27.09 -10.68 -28.66
N ALA A 969 27.81 -10.20 -29.68
CA ALA A 969 28.66 -11.03 -30.53
C ALA A 969 29.73 -11.80 -29.73
N ALA A 970 30.21 -11.24 -28.62
CA ALA A 970 31.22 -11.87 -27.75
C ALA A 970 30.65 -12.95 -26.82
N ASN A 971 29.35 -12.89 -26.52
CA ASN A 971 28.68 -13.75 -25.53
C ASN A 971 27.66 -14.72 -26.14
N LEU A 972 27.67 -14.91 -27.47
CA LEU A 972 26.80 -15.89 -28.13
C LEU A 972 27.06 -17.31 -27.65
N LEU A 973 25.98 -18.02 -27.32
CA LEU A 973 26.01 -19.45 -27.07
C LEU A 973 26.41 -20.21 -28.33
N ASP A 974 27.01 -21.39 -28.14
CA ASP A 974 27.49 -22.22 -29.25
C ASP A 974 26.37 -22.78 -30.14
N ALA A 975 25.12 -22.78 -29.67
CA ALA A 975 23.99 -23.29 -30.42
C ALA A 975 23.60 -22.39 -31.62
N GLU A 976 23.33 -23.03 -32.75
CA GLU A 976 22.90 -22.36 -33.98
C GLU A 976 21.59 -22.99 -34.47
N LEU A 977 20.62 -22.14 -34.78
CA LEU A 977 19.37 -22.51 -35.41
C LEU A 977 19.38 -22.03 -36.86
N PHE A 978 19.38 -22.98 -37.79
CA PHE A 978 19.41 -22.72 -39.22
C PHE A 978 18.60 -23.78 -39.98
N VAL A 979 17.80 -23.35 -40.95
CA VAL A 979 17.13 -24.21 -41.93
C VAL A 979 17.29 -23.60 -43.33
N ASP A 980 17.20 -24.42 -44.38
CA ASP A 980 17.23 -23.93 -45.77
C ASP A 980 16.01 -23.02 -46.07
N ASN A 981 16.11 -22.15 -47.07
CA ASN A 981 14.98 -21.30 -47.47
C ASN A 981 13.74 -22.13 -47.85
N LEU A 982 12.56 -21.71 -47.38
CA LEU A 982 11.25 -22.36 -47.51
C LEU A 982 11.19 -23.74 -46.83
N VAL A 983 12.00 -23.95 -45.78
CA VAL A 983 12.00 -25.16 -44.97
C VAL A 983 11.55 -24.83 -43.55
N THR A 984 10.82 -25.78 -42.97
CA THR A 984 10.48 -25.83 -41.54
C THR A 984 11.11 -27.09 -40.96
N ASP A 985 11.80 -26.98 -39.81
CA ASP A 985 12.35 -28.12 -39.07
C ASP A 985 12.13 -27.95 -37.56
N SER A 986 12.23 -29.04 -36.80
CA SER A 986 12.15 -29.01 -35.33
C SER A 986 13.53 -29.29 -34.73
N VAL A 987 13.98 -28.39 -33.86
CA VAL A 987 15.29 -28.42 -33.21
C VAL A 987 15.10 -28.43 -31.70
N LYS A 988 15.84 -29.30 -31.00
CA LYS A 988 15.91 -29.26 -29.53
C LYS A 988 17.20 -28.60 -29.11
N LEU A 989 17.08 -27.52 -28.36
CA LEU A 989 18.18 -26.77 -27.76
C LEU A 989 18.27 -27.11 -26.27
N THR A 990 19.47 -27.21 -25.73
CA THR A 990 19.67 -27.34 -24.28
C THR A 990 20.28 -26.03 -23.78
N LEU A 991 19.58 -25.37 -22.85
CA LEU A 991 20.01 -24.13 -22.20
C LEU A 991 20.14 -24.38 -20.68
N PRO A 992 21.14 -23.82 -20.01
CA PRO A 992 21.12 -23.75 -18.54
C PRO A 992 19.85 -23.00 -18.06
N GLY A 993 19.23 -23.48 -16.99
CA GLY A 993 18.20 -22.73 -16.27
C GLY A 993 18.79 -21.74 -15.27
N GLY A 994 17.93 -20.96 -14.60
CA GLY A 994 18.32 -19.96 -13.59
C GLY A 994 18.69 -18.59 -14.16
N THR A 995 18.39 -18.30 -15.43
CA THR A 995 18.76 -17.04 -16.10
C THR A 995 17.84 -16.73 -17.30
N TYR A 996 18.00 -15.56 -17.91
CA TYR A 996 17.27 -15.17 -19.13
C TYR A 996 18.14 -15.36 -20.38
N TYR A 997 17.50 -15.62 -21.52
CA TYR A 997 18.18 -15.68 -22.82
C TYR A 997 17.50 -14.79 -23.85
N ALA A 998 18.32 -14.00 -24.55
CA ALA A 998 17.84 -13.18 -25.66
C ALA A 998 18.23 -13.80 -27.01
N PRO A 999 17.35 -13.77 -28.02
CA PRO A 999 17.66 -14.19 -29.38
C PRO A 999 18.49 -13.13 -30.12
N VAL A 1000 19.25 -13.58 -31.11
CA VAL A 1000 19.95 -12.70 -32.06
C VAL A 1000 20.10 -13.36 -33.42
N LEU A 1001 19.66 -12.65 -34.46
CA LEU A 1001 19.77 -13.09 -35.84
C LEU A 1001 21.12 -12.63 -36.42
N LEU A 1002 21.92 -13.55 -36.92
CA LEU A 1002 23.07 -13.26 -37.78
C LEU A 1002 22.57 -13.23 -39.22
N VAL A 1003 22.48 -12.04 -39.79
CA VAL A 1003 22.04 -11.84 -41.18
C VAL A 1003 23.09 -12.39 -42.13
N ASP A 1004 22.69 -13.28 -43.03
CA ASP A 1004 23.62 -14.01 -43.93
C ASP A 1004 24.76 -14.74 -43.18
N GLY A 1005 24.52 -15.10 -41.91
CA GLY A 1005 25.51 -15.70 -41.02
C GLY A 1005 26.68 -14.79 -40.64
N ASP A 1006 26.60 -13.48 -40.88
CA ASP A 1006 27.66 -12.52 -40.54
C ASP A 1006 27.51 -12.03 -39.09
N ILE A 1007 28.48 -12.37 -38.25
CA ILE A 1007 28.58 -11.95 -36.85
C ILE A 1007 28.67 -10.42 -36.68
N ASN A 1008 29.02 -9.68 -37.74
CA ASN A 1008 29.07 -8.21 -37.71
C ASN A 1008 27.77 -7.56 -38.22
N ASN A 1009 26.77 -8.36 -38.56
CA ASN A 1009 25.46 -7.92 -39.03
C ASN A 1009 24.38 -8.64 -38.23
N LEU A 1010 24.12 -8.13 -37.04
CA LEU A 1010 23.18 -8.71 -36.09
C LEU A 1010 21.82 -8.01 -36.18
N ALA A 1011 20.76 -8.76 -35.88
CA ALA A 1011 19.49 -8.21 -35.42
C ALA A 1011 19.33 -8.64 -33.96
N THR A 1012 19.43 -7.70 -33.03
CA THR A 1012 19.33 -7.93 -31.59
C THR A 1012 17.96 -7.50 -31.06
N ILE A 1013 17.65 -7.87 -29.82
CA ILE A 1013 16.48 -7.37 -29.11
C ILE A 1013 16.49 -5.84 -29.04
N GLY A 1014 15.31 -5.22 -28.95
CA GLY A 1014 15.15 -3.76 -28.90
C GLY A 1014 15.44 -3.04 -30.24
N GLU A 1015 15.96 -3.73 -31.25
CA GLU A 1015 15.90 -3.26 -32.63
C GLU A 1015 14.53 -3.63 -33.21
N SER A 1016 13.93 -2.78 -34.05
CA SER A 1016 12.64 -3.01 -34.72
C SER A 1016 12.67 -4.11 -35.81
N ARG A 1017 13.38 -5.19 -35.52
CA ARG A 1017 13.74 -6.32 -36.38
C ARG A 1017 13.40 -7.67 -35.77
N ILE A 1018 12.92 -7.68 -34.53
CA ILE A 1018 12.36 -8.84 -33.86
C ILE A 1018 10.92 -8.49 -33.50
N GLN A 1019 10.02 -9.46 -33.64
CA GLN A 1019 8.66 -9.36 -33.12
C GLN A 1019 8.30 -10.66 -32.42
N ARG A 1020 7.67 -10.55 -31.26
CA ARG A 1020 7.18 -11.69 -30.49
C ARG A 1020 5.65 -11.67 -30.39
N ASN A 1021 5.05 -12.84 -30.55
CA ASN A 1021 3.63 -13.09 -30.29
C ASN A 1021 3.51 -14.44 -29.56
N GLY A 1022 3.30 -14.39 -28.24
CA GLY A 1022 3.34 -15.57 -27.36
C GLY A 1022 4.65 -16.35 -27.49
N ASN A 1023 4.54 -17.61 -27.94
CA ASN A 1023 5.69 -18.51 -28.16
C ASN A 1023 6.25 -18.45 -29.58
N VAL A 1024 5.90 -17.44 -30.39
CA VAL A 1024 6.39 -17.28 -31.77
C VAL A 1024 7.24 -16.02 -31.86
N TRP A 1025 8.45 -16.14 -32.42
CA TRP A 1025 9.32 -15.01 -32.74
C TRP A 1025 9.50 -14.92 -34.25
N GLY A 1026 9.25 -13.76 -34.82
CA GLY A 1026 9.59 -13.41 -36.20
C GLY A 1026 10.82 -12.50 -36.22
N PHE A 1027 11.69 -12.71 -37.20
CA PHE A 1027 12.91 -11.93 -37.39
C PHE A 1027 12.94 -11.32 -38.78
N GLU A 1028 13.59 -10.16 -38.90
CA GLU A 1028 13.75 -9.37 -40.12
C GLU A 1028 15.23 -9.21 -40.50
N ASP A 1029 15.55 -9.43 -41.78
CA ASP A 1029 16.92 -9.51 -42.26
C ASP A 1029 17.44 -8.25 -42.95
N LEU A 1030 16.61 -7.21 -43.18
CA LEU A 1030 16.79 -6.23 -44.25
C LEU A 1030 15.70 -5.14 -44.36
N SER A 1031 14.56 -5.41 -45.01
CA SER A 1031 13.80 -4.30 -45.66
C SER A 1031 12.39 -4.62 -46.24
N ASP A 1032 11.54 -5.44 -45.63
CA ASP A 1032 10.11 -5.48 -46.01
C ASP A 1032 9.09 -5.62 -44.86
N ASN A 1033 9.54 -5.78 -43.61
CA ASN A 1033 8.73 -5.71 -42.39
C ASN A 1033 7.56 -6.72 -42.38
N ASP A 1034 7.76 -7.92 -42.89
CA ASP A 1034 6.81 -9.03 -42.85
C ASP A 1034 7.15 -10.13 -41.80
N PHE A 1035 8.29 -10.01 -41.15
CA PHE A 1035 8.89 -10.79 -40.05
C PHE A 1035 8.91 -12.30 -40.31
N ASN A 1036 8.99 -12.71 -41.58
CA ASN A 1036 9.01 -14.13 -41.96
C ASN A 1036 10.39 -14.66 -42.38
N ASP A 1037 11.41 -13.79 -42.43
CA ASP A 1037 12.76 -14.14 -42.86
C ASP A 1037 13.33 -15.32 -42.06
N LEU A 1038 13.10 -15.30 -40.75
CA LEU A 1038 13.22 -16.47 -39.90
C LEU A 1038 12.10 -16.39 -38.86
N VAL A 1039 11.41 -17.51 -38.62
CA VAL A 1039 10.36 -17.62 -37.60
C VAL A 1039 10.69 -18.79 -36.71
N ILE A 1040 10.70 -18.59 -35.40
CA ILE A 1040 10.76 -19.69 -34.43
C ILE A 1040 9.47 -19.80 -33.63
N THR A 1041 9.14 -21.01 -33.23
CA THR A 1041 8.09 -21.30 -32.27
C THR A 1041 8.66 -22.16 -31.16
N ILE A 1042 8.63 -21.71 -29.91
CA ILE A 1042 8.97 -22.54 -28.76
C ILE A 1042 7.79 -23.46 -28.45
N ASN A 1043 7.95 -24.75 -28.71
CA ASN A 1043 6.93 -25.77 -28.52
C ASN A 1043 6.84 -26.21 -27.05
N SER A 1044 7.98 -26.29 -26.35
CA SER A 1044 8.07 -26.58 -24.92
C SER A 1044 9.45 -26.23 -24.36
N ALA A 1045 9.53 -26.00 -23.05
CA ALA A 1045 10.78 -25.92 -22.29
C ALA A 1045 10.64 -26.83 -21.07
N GLU A 1046 11.37 -27.96 -21.06
CA GLU A 1046 11.25 -28.98 -20.01
C GLU A 1046 12.61 -29.21 -19.34
N PRO A 1047 12.67 -29.35 -18.00
CA PRO A 1047 13.89 -29.73 -17.32
C PRO A 1047 14.44 -31.04 -17.91
N VAL A 1048 15.77 -31.12 -18.09
CA VAL A 1048 16.43 -32.39 -18.43
C VAL A 1048 16.23 -33.32 -17.23
N ALA A 1049 15.38 -34.35 -17.40
CA ALA A 1049 15.14 -35.35 -16.37
C ALA A 1049 16.48 -35.95 -15.88
N ALA A 1050 16.71 -35.87 -14.56
CA ALA A 1050 17.93 -36.34 -13.89
C ALA A 1050 18.19 -37.85 -14.04
#